data_AF-A0A9P7NG67-F1
#
_entry.id   AF-A0A9P7NG67-F1
#
_cell.length_a   1.000
_cell.length_b   1.000
_cell.length_c   1.000
_cell.angle_alpha   90.00
_cell.angle_beta   90.00
_cell.angle_gamma   90.00
#
_symmetry.space_group_name_H-M   'P 1'
#
loop_
_entity.id
_entity.type
_entity.pdbx_description
1 polymer ?
#
loop_
_entity_poly.entity_id
_entity_poly.type
_entity_poly.pdbx_seq_one_letter_code
_entity_poly.pdbx_strand_id
1 'polypeptide(L)'
;MVAPAVPEVTEEVLHESIDARTESLVALRELGPPDLVHLLKQSVRNTAKQSGIYHHVTGVDASSSASLAAYINTLTYRDNGPSATSKIVEGVYCCYNAFSRLDMRVHVSIPGTVESYCVDERGEKRKASDDLWLETYLCSVLRAYSYADDGSGETIRKIMGVRRFNPITNTDAEQRFLNAAEHLFFRGWQLGSDSVVQVPTNVCNHLTTGLLKYLETTGRHASGINLFEKLRTQSIEVSSLLSKVMFMGNEEVAGVKNLYQSLQETPMDYVMLDTQAEFLLNKARKADTPEQRDERLKMALGCADRSTIAAPSEFGTWARLAQVYVAMEDWENALTTLNSCPMFTYQDKDTPIMPNPRDVHLPILAETRLDEIDSEPESRYSEQVDASLLGLRAAGYRGTFKQAYRILTEMTAKIGWDQLLKIRSNVFVMEDEYRTEKQEASHAAPLKRNPSIDGLRGTPVPTTNGDADDDDDDEPGDEETGQSEDKDSTADASKTNGEGSSVEKPSHTIDPKLVKADADTTSQNDEHLSKLNTKRLCERWLDSLFMVLYEDLRVYTIWRTQMAQYRAQQIQYKKSAEEWEILGALAERLQHFDEAVEAYRACLSLRFSPKSLAGVLRVFEKTKNTRDMVAAVIRLVTWQYRWYSEFSPELLHTIRTLIEDEGAVKVRSIIQATSLPQNVLDLTHHYAALCATFRSSGTEGSGKTTFMQRINAHLHSKKQPPYVINLDPAVLTVPFDPNIDIRDSVNYEEVMKQYNLGPNGGILTSLNLFATKVDQIVSLLEKRAQPDPDRPDRKPIDRIIVDTPGQIEAFVWSASGTILLESLASSFPTVIAYVIDTPRTASTSTFMSNMLYACSILYKTKLPMVLVFNKTDVQDAAFAREWMTDFEAFQEALRRDEEGGDGETGGDGSGGGGGGHGGSGYMGSLLNSMSLMLEEFYSHLSMVAVSSRVGTGVDDFFEAVEEKRQEFVQDYQPELERRRQQREEQKKKARDKELDRMMSGMSMGGGGARDSDVEVASDDADDDDDDSDQEAAREGLQERYQAAMGDNEDSVLADASFAKYLHKQR
;
A
#
# COMPACT_ATOMS: atom_id res chain seq x y z
N MET A 1 -10.30 14.66 -11.71
CA MET A 1 -10.62 13.38 -11.04
C MET A 1 -12.13 13.22 -11.00
N VAL A 2 -12.65 12.05 -11.35
CA VAL A 2 -14.09 11.76 -11.23
C VAL A 2 -14.36 11.48 -9.75
N ALA A 3 -14.87 12.49 -9.02
CA ALA A 3 -15.19 12.34 -7.61
C ALA A 3 -16.48 11.53 -7.43
N PRO A 4 -16.62 10.72 -6.37
CA PRO A 4 -17.74 9.82 -6.19
C PRO A 4 -19.02 10.64 -6.07
N ALA A 5 -20.14 10.06 -6.49
CA ALA A 5 -21.44 10.63 -6.17
C ALA A 5 -21.63 10.74 -4.64
N VAL A 6 -22.51 11.63 -4.23
CA VAL A 6 -22.79 11.91 -2.82
C VAL A 6 -24.10 11.21 -2.46
N PRO A 7 -24.07 10.13 -1.67
CA PRO A 7 -25.30 9.58 -1.11
C PRO A 7 -25.88 10.58 -0.12
N GLU A 8 -27.21 10.68 -0.07
CA GLU A 8 -27.90 11.57 0.86
C GLU A 8 -28.90 10.76 1.69
N VAL A 9 -28.68 10.73 3.00
CA VAL A 9 -29.63 10.15 3.95
C VAL A 9 -30.32 11.29 4.68
N THR A 10 -31.65 11.36 4.58
CA THR A 10 -32.44 12.45 5.15
C THR A 10 -32.89 12.10 6.56
N GLU A 11 -32.65 13.02 7.49
CA GLU A 11 -33.09 12.90 8.88
C GLU A 11 -34.60 13.06 9.04
N GLU A 12 -35.18 12.37 10.02
CA GLU A 12 -36.56 12.63 10.46
C GLU A 12 -36.61 13.86 11.35
N VAL A 13 -35.69 13.94 12.32
CA VAL A 13 -35.49 15.09 13.23
C VAL A 13 -34.14 15.75 12.95
N LEU A 14 -34.12 17.09 12.85
CA LEU A 14 -32.88 17.84 12.59
C LEU A 14 -31.81 17.55 13.65
N HIS A 15 -30.60 17.24 13.20
CA HIS A 15 -29.40 16.98 14.00
C HIS A 15 -29.38 15.63 14.76
N GLU A 16 -30.38 14.77 14.55
CA GLU A 16 -30.46 13.46 15.23
C GLU A 16 -29.23 12.56 14.95
N SER A 17 -28.60 12.68 13.78
CA SER A 17 -27.39 11.92 13.44
C SER A 17 -26.17 12.35 14.26
N ILE A 18 -26.07 13.64 14.60
CA ILE A 18 -24.98 14.19 15.43
C ILE A 18 -25.17 13.75 16.88
N ASP A 19 -26.42 13.76 17.35
CA ASP A 19 -26.77 13.34 18.71
C ASP A 19 -26.51 11.83 18.87
N ALA A 20 -26.99 11.00 17.94
CA ALA A 20 -26.73 9.56 17.92
C ALA A 20 -25.22 9.24 17.88
N ARG A 21 -24.43 9.99 17.09
CA ARG A 21 -22.97 9.85 17.10
C ARG A 21 -22.38 10.16 18.47
N THR A 22 -22.87 11.20 19.14
CA THR A 22 -22.37 11.58 20.48
C THR A 22 -22.68 10.50 21.52
N GLU A 23 -23.89 9.94 21.50
CA GLU A 23 -24.29 8.83 22.36
C GLU A 23 -23.45 7.57 22.13
N SER A 24 -23.07 7.30 20.88
CA SER A 24 -22.25 6.13 20.53
C SER A 24 -20.80 6.19 21.03
N LEU A 25 -20.27 7.37 21.37
CA LEU A 25 -18.84 7.54 21.70
C LEU A 25 -18.40 6.66 22.87
N VAL A 26 -19.27 6.46 23.86
CA VAL A 26 -18.99 5.63 25.06
C VAL A 26 -18.80 4.15 24.70
N ALA A 27 -19.40 3.69 23.59
CA ALA A 27 -19.34 2.31 23.15
C ALA A 27 -18.15 1.99 22.25
N LEU A 28 -17.48 3.00 21.69
CA LEU A 28 -16.36 2.81 20.74
C LEU A 28 -15.13 2.22 21.43
N ARG A 29 -14.49 1.24 20.79
CA ARG A 29 -13.34 0.51 21.34
C ARG A 29 -12.15 0.40 20.40
N GLU A 30 -12.35 0.50 19.08
CA GLU A 30 -11.28 0.38 18.09
C GLU A 30 -10.94 1.75 17.47
N LEU A 31 -10.58 1.78 16.18
CA LEU A 31 -10.32 2.99 15.42
C LEU A 31 -11.54 3.92 15.31
N GLY A 32 -12.74 3.45 15.67
CA GLY A 32 -14.00 4.17 15.56
C GLY A 32 -14.67 4.06 14.18
N PRO A 33 -15.93 4.50 14.06
CA PRO A 33 -16.73 4.36 12.84
C PRO A 33 -16.26 5.32 11.75
N PRO A 34 -16.66 5.12 10.48
CA PRO A 34 -16.47 6.11 9.42
C PRO A 34 -16.86 7.53 9.84
N ASP A 35 -16.19 8.52 9.27
CA ASP A 35 -16.46 9.93 9.58
C ASP A 35 -17.89 10.28 9.17
N LEU A 36 -18.52 11.15 9.94
CA LEU A 36 -19.89 11.62 9.70
C LEU A 36 -19.82 13.02 9.12
N VAL A 37 -20.56 13.24 8.04
CA VAL A 37 -20.79 14.59 7.49
C VAL A 37 -22.27 14.85 7.53
N HIS A 38 -22.65 15.84 8.33
CA HIS A 38 -24.02 16.36 8.42
C HIS A 38 -24.10 17.68 7.67
N LEU A 39 -25.19 17.90 6.93
CA LEU A 39 -25.45 19.13 6.19
C LEU A 39 -26.89 19.58 6.44
N LEU A 40 -27.07 20.88 6.65
CA LEU A 40 -28.37 21.52 6.72
C LEU A 40 -28.71 22.14 5.37
N LYS A 41 -29.70 21.56 4.69
CA LYS A 41 -30.26 22.11 3.45
C LYS A 41 -31.45 23.00 3.76
N GLN A 42 -31.46 24.19 3.16
CA GLN A 42 -32.56 25.14 3.24
C GLN A 42 -33.19 25.29 1.86
N SER A 43 -34.52 25.21 1.76
CA SER A 43 -35.20 25.43 0.47
C SER A 43 -35.04 26.89 0.00
N VAL A 44 -34.71 27.06 -1.28
CA VAL A 44 -34.57 28.39 -1.90
C VAL A 44 -35.94 29.11 -1.96
N ARG A 45 -37.03 28.36 -2.11
CA ARG A 45 -38.40 28.91 -2.19
C ARG A 45 -39.03 29.17 -0.83
N ASN A 46 -38.65 28.40 0.20
CA ASN A 46 -39.19 28.54 1.54
C ASN A 46 -38.07 28.38 2.58
N THR A 47 -37.54 29.50 3.05
CA THR A 47 -36.43 29.54 4.01
C THR A 47 -36.76 28.92 5.36
N ALA A 48 -38.04 28.78 5.73
CA ALA A 48 -38.46 28.11 6.95
C ALA A 48 -38.41 26.58 6.85
N LYS A 49 -38.32 26.02 5.64
CA LYS A 49 -38.22 24.57 5.42
C LYS A 49 -36.74 24.17 5.35
N GLN A 50 -36.26 23.61 6.45
CA GLN A 50 -34.94 23.01 6.56
C GLN A 50 -35.04 21.49 6.59
N SER A 51 -34.03 20.83 6.05
CA SER A 51 -33.86 19.37 6.11
C SER A 51 -32.41 19.06 6.42
N GLY A 52 -32.19 18.25 7.44
CA GLY A 52 -30.89 17.68 7.76
C GLY A 52 -30.65 16.48 6.88
N ILE A 53 -29.47 16.43 6.27
CA ILE A 53 -28.98 15.26 5.55
C ILE A 53 -27.63 14.86 6.10
N TYR A 54 -27.30 13.58 6.01
CA TYR A 54 -25.97 13.12 6.36
C TYR A 54 -25.50 12.02 5.43
N HIS A 55 -24.18 11.84 5.42
CA HIS A 55 -23.52 10.72 4.79
C HIS A 55 -22.22 10.39 5.51
N HIS A 56 -21.70 9.20 5.24
CA HIS A 56 -20.44 8.75 5.81
C HIS A 56 -19.30 8.90 4.83
N VAL A 57 -18.09 9.11 5.36
CA VAL A 57 -16.89 9.25 4.53
C VAL A 57 -15.65 8.64 5.21
N THR A 58 -14.72 8.15 4.41
CA THR A 58 -13.37 7.78 4.84
C THR A 58 -12.33 8.31 3.85
N GLY A 59 -11.11 8.57 4.34
CA GLY A 59 -9.97 8.96 3.50
C GLY A 59 -9.89 10.43 3.11
N VAL A 60 -10.70 11.30 3.74
CA VAL A 60 -10.53 12.76 3.63
C VAL A 60 -9.36 13.19 4.51
N ASP A 61 -8.57 14.15 4.03
CA ASP A 61 -7.44 14.71 4.77
C ASP A 61 -7.92 15.43 6.04
N ALA A 62 -7.71 14.79 7.20
CA ALA A 62 -8.07 15.30 8.52
C ALA A 62 -6.88 15.95 9.25
N SER A 63 -5.86 16.42 8.53
CA SER A 63 -4.69 17.10 9.11
C SER A 63 -4.99 18.49 9.68
N SER A 64 -6.09 19.12 9.28
CA SER A 64 -6.49 20.43 9.79
C SER A 64 -7.99 20.66 9.67
N SER A 65 -8.51 21.63 10.44
CA SER A 65 -9.88 22.11 10.30
C SER A 65 -10.17 22.70 8.91
N ALA A 66 -9.17 23.33 8.29
CA ALA A 66 -9.27 23.90 6.94
C ALA A 66 -9.48 22.81 5.88
N SER A 67 -8.80 21.67 5.98
CA SER A 67 -8.93 20.54 5.06
C SER A 67 -10.34 19.94 5.10
N LEU A 68 -10.90 19.76 6.30
CA LEU A 68 -12.27 19.26 6.49
C LEU A 68 -13.33 20.28 6.05
N ALA A 69 -13.12 21.57 6.31
CA ALA A 69 -13.99 22.63 5.81
C ALA A 69 -13.96 22.72 4.28
N ALA A 70 -12.79 22.51 3.66
CA ALA A 70 -12.66 22.45 2.20
C ALA A 70 -13.51 21.33 1.61
N TYR A 71 -13.55 20.15 2.24
CA TYR A 71 -14.44 19.07 1.83
C TYR A 71 -15.91 19.49 1.85
N ILE A 72 -16.42 20.09 2.93
CA ILE A 72 -17.81 20.60 3.00
C ILE A 72 -18.06 21.63 1.89
N ASN A 73 -17.11 22.54 1.67
CA ASN A 73 -17.22 23.53 0.60
C ASN A 73 -17.34 22.88 -0.79
N THR A 74 -16.64 21.77 -1.07
CA THR A 74 -16.80 21.05 -2.36
C THR A 74 -18.24 20.56 -2.61
N LEU A 75 -19.00 20.26 -1.54
CA LEU A 75 -20.38 19.82 -1.64
C LEU A 75 -21.31 20.98 -2.00
N THR A 76 -21.00 22.19 -1.53
CA THR A 76 -21.82 23.39 -1.78
C THR A 76 -21.79 23.84 -3.23
N TYR A 77 -20.66 23.67 -3.93
CA TYR A 77 -20.54 24.01 -5.34
C TYR A 77 -21.41 23.12 -6.25
N ARG A 78 -21.68 21.87 -5.84
CA ARG A 78 -22.53 20.95 -6.59
C ARG A 78 -24.02 21.31 -6.49
N ASP A 79 -24.46 21.73 -5.30
CA ASP A 79 -25.86 22.08 -5.05
C ASP A 79 -26.24 23.49 -5.52
N ASN A 80 -25.30 24.37 -5.85
CA ASN A 80 -25.56 25.78 -6.23
C ASN A 80 -25.77 26.01 -7.74
N GLY A 81 -26.18 24.99 -8.50
CA GLY A 81 -26.49 25.13 -9.94
C GLY A 81 -27.74 25.99 -10.23
N PRO A 82 -27.93 26.46 -11.48
CA PRO A 82 -29.06 27.32 -11.87
C PRO A 82 -30.46 26.68 -11.71
N SER A 83 -30.54 25.38 -11.45
CA SER A 83 -31.78 24.61 -11.19
C SER A 83 -31.94 24.16 -9.73
N ALA A 84 -31.11 24.67 -8.80
CA ALA A 84 -31.11 24.24 -7.40
C ALA A 84 -32.41 24.59 -6.66
N THR A 85 -33.02 23.60 -6.02
CA THR A 85 -34.26 23.76 -5.22
C THR A 85 -33.98 24.07 -3.74
N SER A 86 -32.77 23.77 -3.28
CA SER A 86 -32.26 23.94 -1.92
C SER A 86 -30.78 24.31 -1.94
N LYS A 87 -30.33 25.02 -0.91
CA LYS A 87 -28.92 25.39 -0.71
C LYS A 87 -28.42 24.85 0.63
N ILE A 88 -27.13 24.53 0.71
CA ILE A 88 -26.48 24.15 1.97
C ILE A 88 -26.15 25.43 2.76
N VAL A 89 -26.59 25.49 4.02
CA VAL A 89 -26.39 26.66 4.90
C VAL A 89 -25.42 26.35 6.03
N GLU A 90 -25.36 25.09 6.44
CA GLU A 90 -24.53 24.64 7.56
C GLU A 90 -24.01 23.23 7.25
N GLY A 91 -22.80 22.92 7.72
CA GLY A 91 -22.26 21.58 7.70
C GLY A 91 -21.42 21.28 8.94
N VAL A 92 -21.49 20.04 9.42
CA VAL A 92 -20.66 19.53 10.52
C VAL A 92 -19.92 18.30 10.01
N TYR A 93 -18.59 18.32 10.09
CA TYR A 93 -17.74 17.15 9.85
C TYR A 93 -17.29 16.59 11.20
N CYS A 94 -17.52 15.30 11.46
CA CYS A 94 -17.10 14.61 12.68
C CYS A 94 -16.08 13.51 12.36
N CYS A 95 -14.89 13.58 12.94
CA CYS A 95 -13.81 12.61 12.81
C CYS A 95 -13.37 12.11 14.19
N TYR A 96 -13.38 10.80 14.43
CA TYR A 96 -13.06 10.25 15.74
C TYR A 96 -11.55 10.05 15.94
N ASN A 97 -10.99 10.59 17.02
CA ASN A 97 -9.62 10.35 17.44
C ASN A 97 -9.60 9.18 18.46
N ALA A 98 -9.03 8.05 18.05
CA ALA A 98 -8.96 6.85 18.89
C ALA A 98 -7.83 6.91 19.94
N PHE A 99 -6.78 7.72 19.76
CA PHE A 99 -5.71 7.88 20.77
C PHE A 99 -6.24 8.58 22.02
N SER A 100 -6.93 9.71 21.83
CA SER A 100 -7.46 10.54 22.92
C SER A 100 -8.93 10.25 23.25
N ARG A 101 -9.60 9.40 22.47
CA ARG A 101 -11.04 9.08 22.57
C ARG A 101 -11.93 10.32 22.52
N LEU A 102 -11.65 11.20 21.56
CA LEU A 102 -12.37 12.44 21.34
C LEU A 102 -12.93 12.46 19.91
N ASP A 103 -14.13 13.01 19.73
CA ASP A 103 -14.71 13.24 18.41
C ASP A 103 -14.39 14.68 17.97
N MET A 104 -13.49 14.84 17.00
CA MET A 104 -13.14 16.13 16.42
C MET A 104 -14.25 16.60 15.50
N ARG A 105 -14.76 17.81 15.72
CA ARG A 105 -15.86 18.39 14.95
C ARG A 105 -15.45 19.71 14.31
N VAL A 106 -15.75 19.85 13.03
CA VAL A 106 -15.59 21.10 12.28
C VAL A 106 -16.97 21.54 11.81
N HIS A 107 -17.43 22.64 12.38
CA HIS A 107 -18.68 23.28 12.03
C HIS A 107 -18.43 24.42 11.05
N VAL A 108 -19.12 24.38 9.92
CA VAL A 108 -19.02 25.37 8.85
C VAL A 108 -20.39 26.00 8.66
N SER A 109 -20.53 27.28 8.97
CA SER A 109 -21.73 28.05 8.62
C SER A 109 -21.46 28.87 7.35
N ILE A 110 -22.40 28.84 6.42
CA ILE A 110 -22.24 29.42 5.09
C ILE A 110 -23.17 30.64 4.93
N PRO A 111 -22.61 31.83 4.63
CA PRO A 111 -21.19 32.11 4.38
C PRO A 111 -20.39 32.45 5.65
N GLY A 112 -19.22 31.82 5.83
CA GLY A 112 -18.06 32.51 6.38
C GLY A 112 -17.60 32.22 7.81
N THR A 113 -18.16 31.26 8.55
CA THR A 113 -17.59 30.89 9.87
C THR A 113 -17.24 29.40 9.93
N VAL A 114 -15.99 29.11 10.31
CA VAL A 114 -15.49 27.76 10.59
C VAL A 114 -15.10 27.70 12.06
N GLU A 115 -15.80 26.86 12.83
CA GLU A 115 -15.49 26.58 14.22
C GLU A 115 -15.00 25.13 14.35
N SER A 116 -13.88 24.92 15.04
CA SER A 116 -13.36 23.59 15.33
C SER A 116 -13.30 23.33 16.82
N TYR A 117 -13.90 22.23 17.26
CA TYR A 117 -13.92 21.79 18.66
C TYR A 117 -13.84 20.26 18.73
N CYS A 118 -13.57 19.71 19.89
CA CYS A 118 -13.65 18.28 20.13
C CYS A 118 -14.71 17.97 21.18
N VAL A 119 -15.31 16.79 21.10
CA VAL A 119 -16.36 16.31 22.00
C VAL A 119 -15.86 15.05 22.69
N ASP A 120 -15.94 15.01 24.01
CA ASP A 120 -15.57 13.82 24.78
C ASP A 120 -16.74 12.83 24.93
N GLU A 121 -16.48 11.68 25.55
CA GLU A 121 -17.47 10.63 25.82
C GLU A 121 -18.67 11.12 26.65
N ARG A 122 -18.57 12.26 27.33
CA ARG A 122 -19.66 12.87 28.12
C ARG A 122 -20.47 13.89 27.32
N GLY A 123 -20.06 14.18 26.08
CA GLY A 123 -20.66 15.22 25.25
C GLY A 123 -20.14 16.63 25.53
N GLU A 124 -19.07 16.80 26.33
CA GLU A 124 -18.54 18.12 26.66
C GLU A 124 -17.63 18.64 25.53
N LYS A 125 -17.83 19.91 25.15
CA LYS A 125 -17.01 20.57 24.12
C LYS A 125 -15.68 21.05 24.69
N ARG A 126 -14.58 20.71 24.01
CA ARG A 126 -13.20 21.12 24.31
C ARG A 126 -12.53 21.75 23.10
N LYS A 127 -11.44 22.48 23.33
CA LYS A 127 -10.66 23.12 22.25
C LYS A 127 -9.79 22.09 21.53
N ALA A 128 -9.83 22.09 20.20
CA ALA A 128 -8.94 21.30 19.37
C ALA A 128 -7.51 21.89 19.38
N SER A 129 -6.52 21.11 19.81
CA SER A 129 -5.09 21.44 19.74
C SER A 129 -4.43 20.81 18.50
N ASP A 130 -3.24 21.28 18.14
CA ASP A 130 -2.50 20.77 16.97
C ASP A 130 -2.08 19.31 17.15
N ASP A 131 -1.71 18.89 18.37
CA ASP A 131 -1.40 17.48 18.67
C ASP A 131 -2.62 16.57 18.44
N LEU A 132 -3.83 17.04 18.77
CA LEU A 132 -5.06 16.29 18.52
C LEU A 132 -5.33 16.15 17.02
N TRP A 133 -5.01 17.17 16.21
CA TRP A 133 -5.13 17.08 14.75
C TRP A 133 -4.15 16.08 14.15
N LEU A 134 -2.92 16.00 14.65
CA LEU A 134 -1.95 14.99 14.21
C LEU A 134 -2.45 13.57 14.51
N GLU A 135 -2.96 13.33 15.73
CA GLU A 135 -3.57 12.06 16.12
C GLU A 135 -4.78 11.71 15.23
N THR A 136 -5.68 12.67 15.01
CA THR A 136 -6.87 12.49 14.18
C THR A 136 -6.54 12.20 12.73
N TYR A 137 -5.53 12.87 12.17
CA TYR A 137 -5.04 12.59 10.83
C TYR A 137 -4.60 11.14 10.69
N LEU A 138 -3.75 10.65 11.60
CA LEU A 138 -3.28 9.27 11.57
C LEU A 138 -4.45 8.28 11.73
N CYS A 139 -5.39 8.53 12.66
CA CYS A 139 -6.58 7.71 12.82
C CYS A 139 -7.45 7.70 11.55
N SER A 140 -7.63 8.83 10.87
CA SER A 140 -8.40 8.92 9.61
C SER A 140 -7.78 8.05 8.51
N VAL A 141 -6.46 8.10 8.34
CA VAL A 141 -5.73 7.27 7.36
C VAL A 141 -5.87 5.79 7.69
N LEU A 142 -5.61 5.39 8.95
CA LEU A 142 -5.73 3.99 9.37
C LEU A 142 -7.16 3.46 9.21
N ARG A 143 -8.16 4.28 9.53
CA ARG A 143 -9.57 3.96 9.33
C ARG A 143 -9.89 3.79 7.84
N ALA A 144 -9.36 4.63 6.96
CA ALA A 144 -9.55 4.48 5.53
C ALA A 144 -9.04 3.11 5.01
N TYR A 145 -7.87 2.65 5.49
CA TYR A 145 -7.35 1.30 5.18
C TYR A 145 -8.15 0.16 5.83
N SER A 146 -8.66 0.36 7.04
CA SER A 146 -9.47 -0.64 7.76
C SER A 146 -10.85 -0.84 7.11
N TYR A 147 -11.51 0.24 6.68
CA TYR A 147 -12.85 0.20 6.05
C TYR A 147 -12.79 0.12 4.52
N ALA A 148 -11.60 -0.03 3.94
CA ALA A 148 -11.45 -0.30 2.52
C ALA A 148 -12.00 -1.69 2.16
N ASP A 149 -12.50 -1.82 0.94
CA ASP A 149 -13.06 -3.06 0.43
C ASP A 149 -11.96 -3.98 -0.09
N ASP A 150 -12.05 -5.27 0.24
CA ASP A 150 -11.12 -6.33 -0.18
C ASP A 150 -11.39 -6.86 -1.60
N GLY A 151 -12.22 -6.15 -2.36
CA GLY A 151 -12.70 -6.55 -3.68
C GLY A 151 -13.90 -7.50 -3.66
N SER A 152 -14.29 -8.03 -2.48
CA SER A 152 -15.46 -8.91 -2.37
C SER A 152 -16.79 -8.15 -2.32
N GLY A 153 -16.77 -6.86 -1.97
CA GLY A 153 -17.95 -6.04 -1.76
C GLY A 153 -18.67 -6.24 -0.43
N GLU A 154 -18.22 -7.15 0.45
CA GLU A 154 -18.84 -7.38 1.77
C GLU A 154 -18.76 -6.11 2.64
N THR A 155 -17.61 -5.43 2.64
CA THR A 155 -17.39 -4.21 3.45
C THR A 155 -18.25 -3.05 2.96
N ILE A 156 -18.44 -2.92 1.65
CA ILE A 156 -19.28 -1.89 1.04
C ILE A 156 -20.76 -2.10 1.41
N ARG A 157 -21.23 -3.35 1.44
CA ARG A 157 -22.63 -3.68 1.77
C ARG A 157 -22.97 -3.50 3.26
N LYS A 158 -21.98 -3.54 4.17
CA LYS A 158 -22.21 -3.41 5.62
C LYS A 158 -22.75 -2.05 6.05
N ILE A 159 -22.25 -0.96 5.45
CA ILE A 159 -22.63 0.41 5.81
C ILE A 159 -23.10 1.12 4.54
N MET A 160 -24.36 1.54 4.55
CA MET A 160 -24.98 2.24 3.43
C MET A 160 -24.37 3.64 3.25
N GLY A 161 -24.14 4.03 1.99
CA GLY A 161 -23.82 5.41 1.65
C GLY A 161 -22.49 5.94 2.19
N VAL A 162 -21.46 5.09 2.28
CA VAL A 162 -20.10 5.53 2.67
C VAL A 162 -19.28 5.90 1.43
N ARG A 163 -18.79 7.14 1.38
CA ARG A 163 -17.82 7.60 0.38
C ARG A 163 -16.41 7.22 0.83
N ARG A 164 -15.66 6.47 0.02
CA ARG A 164 -14.29 6.03 0.37
C ARG A 164 -13.28 6.65 -0.58
N PHE A 165 -12.44 7.53 -0.05
CA PHE A 165 -11.35 8.17 -0.78
C PHE A 165 -10.04 7.47 -0.48
N ASN A 166 -9.08 7.59 -1.40
CA ASN A 166 -7.71 7.20 -1.12
C ASN A 166 -7.05 8.29 -0.26
N PRO A 167 -6.63 7.99 0.99
CA PRO A 167 -5.99 8.98 1.86
C PRO A 167 -4.59 9.40 1.40
N ILE A 168 -3.91 8.57 0.59
CA ILE A 168 -2.52 8.80 0.16
C ILE A 168 -2.43 8.70 -1.36
N THR A 169 -2.45 9.86 -2.01
CA THR A 169 -2.53 9.98 -3.48
C THR A 169 -1.21 10.40 -4.14
N ASN A 170 -0.24 10.89 -3.36
CA ASN A 170 1.05 11.37 -3.83
C ASN A 170 2.14 11.17 -2.77
N THR A 171 3.39 11.45 -3.14
CA THR A 171 4.57 11.32 -2.28
C THR A 171 4.57 12.26 -1.09
N ASP A 172 3.96 13.45 -1.21
CA ASP A 172 3.90 14.44 -0.13
C ASP A 172 2.94 13.99 0.99
N ALA A 173 1.81 13.37 0.59
CA ALA A 173 0.89 12.73 1.52
C ALA A 173 1.52 11.49 2.17
N GLU A 174 2.32 10.71 1.43
CA GLU A 174 3.12 9.61 1.98
C GLU A 174 4.07 10.11 3.08
N GLN A 175 4.86 11.15 2.80
CA GLN A 175 5.79 11.71 3.78
C GLN A 175 5.09 12.20 5.04
N ARG A 176 3.96 12.91 4.90
CA ARG A 176 3.13 13.35 6.05
C ARG A 176 2.62 12.17 6.87
N PHE A 177 2.13 11.12 6.21
CA PHE A 177 1.68 9.90 6.87
C PHE A 177 2.80 9.19 7.64
N LEU A 178 3.98 9.00 7.01
CA LEU A 178 5.12 8.34 7.65
C LEU A 178 5.68 9.15 8.81
N ASN A 179 5.73 10.49 8.71
CA ASN A 179 6.13 11.36 9.81
C ASN A 179 5.15 11.30 10.99
N ALA A 180 3.84 11.33 10.72
CA ALA A 180 2.82 11.18 11.77
C ALA A 180 2.92 9.81 12.45
N ALA A 181 3.15 8.75 11.67
CA ALA A 181 3.36 7.40 12.18
C ALA A 181 4.62 7.30 13.03
N GLU A 182 5.74 7.94 12.64
CA GLU A 182 6.99 7.99 13.41
C GLU A 182 6.76 8.64 14.79
N HIS A 183 6.09 9.80 14.83
CA HIS A 183 5.84 10.53 16.07
C HIS A 183 4.91 9.80 17.04
N LEU A 184 3.91 9.06 16.53
CA LEU A 184 2.88 8.40 17.34
C LEU A 184 3.13 6.90 17.54
N PHE A 185 4.22 6.35 16.99
CA PHE A 185 4.49 4.91 16.94
C PHE A 185 4.37 4.21 18.31
N PHE A 186 5.05 4.74 19.33
CA PHE A 186 5.07 4.14 20.68
C PHE A 186 3.78 4.33 21.48
N ARG A 187 2.83 5.11 20.96
CA ARG A 187 1.46 5.19 21.48
C ARG A 187 0.49 4.32 20.67
N GLY A 188 0.95 3.65 19.62
CA GLY A 188 0.12 2.87 18.69
C GLY A 188 -0.68 1.75 19.34
N TRP A 189 -0.20 1.17 20.45
CA TRP A 189 -0.93 0.16 21.22
C TRP A 189 -2.28 0.67 21.77
N GLN A 190 -2.45 1.99 21.95
CA GLN A 190 -3.70 2.60 22.42
C GLN A 190 -4.84 2.46 21.40
N LEU A 191 -4.51 2.27 20.12
CA LEU A 191 -5.49 2.13 19.05
C LEU A 191 -6.21 0.78 19.03
N GLY A 192 -5.73 -0.20 19.81
CA GLY A 192 -6.19 -1.59 19.73
C GLY A 192 -5.43 -2.42 18.70
N SER A 193 -5.89 -3.64 18.49
CA SER A 193 -5.27 -4.63 17.61
C SER A 193 -6.32 -5.46 16.89
N ASP A 194 -5.91 -6.19 15.85
CA ASP A 194 -6.81 -7.11 15.15
C ASP A 194 -7.34 -8.19 16.09
N SER A 195 -8.56 -8.67 15.85
CA SER A 195 -9.27 -9.69 16.64
C SER A 195 -8.54 -11.03 16.89
N VAL A 196 -7.40 -11.26 16.24
CA VAL A 196 -6.54 -12.44 16.42
C VAL A 196 -5.43 -12.22 17.45
N VAL A 197 -5.17 -10.97 17.83
CA VAL A 197 -4.18 -10.57 18.84
C VAL A 197 -4.93 -10.28 20.14
N GLN A 198 -4.47 -10.86 21.25
CA GLN A 198 -5.14 -10.66 22.54
C GLN A 198 -4.76 -9.32 23.17
N VAL A 199 -3.45 -9.05 23.23
CA VAL A 199 -2.89 -7.88 23.89
C VAL A 199 -2.16 -7.02 22.84
N PRO A 200 -2.63 -5.78 22.59
CA PRO A 200 -1.91 -4.86 21.71
C PRO A 200 -0.51 -4.58 22.25
N THR A 201 0.50 -4.71 21.40
CA THR A 201 1.89 -4.35 21.71
C THR A 201 2.34 -3.20 20.82
N ASN A 202 3.57 -2.72 20.99
CA ASN A 202 4.12 -1.69 20.10
C ASN A 202 4.29 -2.20 18.65
N VAL A 203 4.44 -3.52 18.47
CA VAL A 203 4.65 -4.16 17.16
C VAL A 203 3.39 -4.82 16.59
N CYS A 204 2.39 -5.10 17.43
CA CYS A 204 1.12 -5.72 17.05
C CYS A 204 -0.05 -4.81 17.47
N ASN A 205 -0.46 -3.91 16.59
CA ASN A 205 -1.56 -2.97 16.78
C ASN A 205 -2.08 -2.47 15.42
N HIS A 206 -3.20 -1.74 15.40
CA HIS A 206 -3.75 -1.25 14.13
C HIS A 206 -2.85 -0.28 13.35
N LEU A 207 -1.96 0.47 14.02
CA LEU A 207 -0.99 1.34 13.34
C LEU A 207 0.03 0.51 12.54
N THR A 208 0.61 -0.50 13.18
CA THR A 208 1.58 -1.41 12.55
C THR A 208 0.94 -2.26 11.46
N THR A 209 -0.25 -2.81 11.68
CA THR A 209 -1.03 -3.49 10.63
C THR A 209 -1.32 -2.56 9.45
N GLY A 210 -1.73 -1.31 9.73
CA GLY A 210 -1.99 -0.31 8.69
C GLY A 210 -0.75 0.10 7.89
N LEU A 211 0.40 0.29 8.56
CA LEU A 211 1.68 0.57 7.91
C LEU A 211 2.14 -0.59 7.03
N LEU A 212 2.08 -1.82 7.53
CA LEU A 212 2.44 -3.00 6.74
C LEU A 212 1.52 -3.15 5.52
N LYS A 213 0.20 -2.96 5.70
CA LYS A 213 -0.76 -2.99 4.58
C LYS A 213 -0.49 -1.89 3.56
N TYR A 214 -0.15 -0.67 4.01
CA TYR A 214 0.25 0.43 3.14
C TYR A 214 1.48 0.07 2.29
N LEU A 215 2.55 -0.42 2.93
CA LEU A 215 3.81 -0.77 2.26
C LEU A 215 3.63 -1.94 1.29
N GLU A 216 2.88 -2.98 1.70
CA GLU A 216 2.54 -4.13 0.87
C GLU A 216 1.66 -3.75 -0.32
N THR A 217 0.79 -2.75 -0.18
CA THR A 217 -0.08 -2.28 -1.28
C THR A 217 0.69 -1.41 -2.26
N THR A 218 1.44 -0.42 -1.77
CA THR A 218 2.12 0.58 -2.61
C THR A 218 3.46 0.09 -3.18
N GLY A 219 4.09 -0.90 -2.55
CA GLY A 219 5.40 -1.42 -2.93
C GLY A 219 6.56 -0.50 -2.50
N ARG A 220 6.30 0.50 -1.65
CA ARG A 220 7.26 1.51 -1.18
C ARG A 220 8.14 0.99 -0.03
N HIS A 221 8.73 -0.19 -0.23
CA HIS A 221 9.50 -0.89 0.80
C HIS A 221 10.69 -0.08 1.33
N ALA A 222 11.38 0.68 0.47
CA ALA A 222 12.51 1.53 0.88
C ALA A 222 12.11 2.59 1.92
N SER A 223 10.96 3.25 1.73
CA SER A 223 10.42 4.22 2.70
C SER A 223 10.10 3.54 4.04
N GLY A 224 9.53 2.32 3.98
CA GLY A 224 9.25 1.50 5.16
C GLY A 224 10.50 1.04 5.91
N ILE A 225 11.55 0.61 5.18
CA ILE A 225 12.85 0.22 5.75
C ILE A 225 13.44 1.42 6.50
N ASN A 226 13.51 2.60 5.87
CA ASN A 226 14.03 3.81 6.52
C ASN A 226 13.26 4.18 7.79
N LEU A 227 11.93 4.08 7.77
CA LEU A 227 11.09 4.35 8.95
C LEU A 227 11.41 3.37 10.09
N PHE A 228 11.38 2.07 9.81
CA PHE A 228 11.59 1.05 10.85
C PHE A 228 13.04 0.95 11.31
N GLU A 229 14.03 1.30 10.49
CA GLU A 229 15.43 1.43 10.92
C GLU A 229 15.60 2.54 11.95
N LYS A 230 14.97 3.71 11.73
CA LYS A 230 14.96 4.79 12.72
C LYS A 230 14.28 4.34 14.02
N LEU A 231 13.10 3.75 13.94
CA LEU A 231 12.34 3.29 15.10
C LEU A 231 13.04 2.15 15.87
N ARG A 232 13.80 1.29 15.17
CA ARG A 232 14.61 0.23 15.77
C ARG A 232 15.68 0.76 16.73
N THR A 233 16.19 1.97 16.49
CA THR A 233 17.15 2.59 17.43
C THR A 233 16.54 2.87 18.81
N GLN A 234 15.21 3.00 18.88
CA GLN A 234 14.48 3.26 20.12
C GLN A 234 13.95 1.98 20.78
N SER A 235 13.51 0.99 19.99
CA SER A 235 13.08 -0.32 20.50
C SER A 235 13.52 -1.45 19.58
N ILE A 236 14.14 -2.48 20.18
CA ILE A 236 14.63 -3.64 19.44
C ILE A 236 13.52 -4.51 18.86
N GLU A 237 12.34 -4.53 19.48
CA GLU A 237 11.16 -5.31 19.05
C GLU A 237 10.73 -4.96 17.61
N VAL A 238 10.95 -3.70 17.21
CA VAL A 238 10.67 -3.17 15.86
C VAL A 238 11.46 -3.90 14.77
N SER A 239 12.54 -4.60 15.12
CA SER A 239 13.32 -5.44 14.21
C SER A 239 12.46 -6.50 13.50
N SER A 240 11.39 -6.98 14.16
CA SER A 240 10.42 -7.89 13.54
C SER A 240 9.69 -7.22 12.36
N LEU A 241 9.23 -5.99 12.52
CA LEU A 241 8.56 -5.20 11.48
C LEU A 241 9.51 -4.83 10.35
N LEU A 242 10.72 -4.38 10.69
CA LEU A 242 11.77 -4.08 9.71
C LEU A 242 12.06 -5.31 8.82
N SER A 243 12.19 -6.48 9.45
CA SER A 243 12.45 -7.73 8.73
C SER A 243 11.27 -8.15 7.85
N LYS A 244 10.02 -7.94 8.30
CA LYS A 244 8.82 -8.16 7.46
C LYS A 244 8.85 -7.30 6.20
N VAL A 245 9.18 -6.01 6.32
CA VAL A 245 9.28 -5.10 5.17
C VAL A 245 10.45 -5.48 4.25
N MET A 246 11.61 -5.87 4.80
CA MET A 246 12.73 -6.38 4.01
C MET A 246 12.34 -7.64 3.22
N PHE A 247 11.58 -8.56 3.82
CA PHE A 247 11.06 -9.74 3.13
C PHE A 247 10.07 -9.37 2.01
N MET A 248 9.19 -8.42 2.23
CA MET A 248 8.28 -7.89 1.19
C MET A 248 9.07 -7.22 0.04
N GLY A 249 10.17 -6.53 0.35
CA GLY A 249 11.07 -5.91 -0.60
C GLY A 249 12.07 -6.84 -1.29
N ASN A 250 11.97 -8.16 -1.11
CA ASN A 250 12.91 -9.18 -1.62
C ASN A 250 14.36 -9.06 -1.07
N GLU A 251 14.59 -8.34 0.04
CA GLU A 251 15.88 -8.24 0.73
C GLU A 251 16.04 -9.31 1.83
N GLU A 252 15.84 -10.58 1.45
CA GLU A 252 15.72 -11.68 2.42
C GLU A 252 16.96 -11.89 3.29
N VAL A 253 18.15 -11.75 2.71
CA VAL A 253 19.42 -11.93 3.44
C VAL A 253 19.59 -10.84 4.50
N ALA A 254 19.19 -9.60 4.20
CA ALA A 254 19.25 -8.50 5.14
C ALA A 254 18.25 -8.71 6.29
N GLY A 255 17.01 -9.11 5.97
CA GLY A 255 15.98 -9.43 6.96
C GLY A 255 16.39 -10.56 7.91
N VAL A 256 16.94 -11.66 7.38
CA VAL A 256 17.42 -12.78 8.23
C VAL A 256 18.59 -12.35 9.12
N LYS A 257 19.54 -11.56 8.59
CA LYS A 257 20.65 -11.02 9.40
C LYS A 257 20.15 -10.09 10.50
N ASN A 258 19.15 -9.26 10.20
CA ASN A 258 18.53 -8.36 11.16
C ASN A 258 17.87 -9.12 12.31
N LEU A 259 17.07 -10.16 12.01
CA LEU A 259 16.47 -11.03 13.02
C LEU A 259 17.54 -11.75 13.84
N TYR A 260 18.59 -12.29 13.20
CA TYR A 260 19.66 -12.99 13.90
C TYR A 260 20.36 -12.09 14.92
N GLN A 261 20.77 -10.88 14.51
CA GLN A 261 21.41 -9.92 15.41
C GLN A 261 20.49 -9.52 16.56
N SER A 262 19.22 -9.26 16.27
CA SER A 262 18.26 -8.79 17.28
C SER A 262 17.88 -9.89 18.28
N LEU A 263 17.76 -11.15 17.83
CA LEU A 263 17.54 -12.30 18.69
C LEU A 263 18.75 -12.68 19.56
N GLN A 264 19.98 -12.25 19.22
CA GLN A 264 21.12 -12.40 20.14
C GLN A 264 20.95 -11.51 21.37
N GLU A 265 20.31 -10.35 21.22
CA GLU A 265 20.04 -9.42 22.30
C GLU A 265 18.77 -9.79 23.08
N THR A 266 17.70 -10.19 22.37
CA THR A 266 16.42 -10.64 22.96
C THR A 266 16.02 -12.04 22.47
N PRO A 267 16.55 -13.13 23.06
CA PRO A 267 16.39 -14.49 22.52
C PRO A 267 14.98 -15.10 22.57
N MET A 268 14.08 -14.56 23.40
CA MET A 268 12.74 -15.09 23.64
C MET A 268 11.63 -14.13 23.20
N ASP A 269 11.92 -13.22 22.26
CA ASP A 269 10.87 -12.39 21.66
C ASP A 269 10.01 -13.22 20.70
N TYR A 270 8.72 -13.38 21.01
CA TYR A 270 7.83 -14.25 20.24
C TYR A 270 7.52 -13.67 18.85
N VAL A 271 7.51 -12.35 18.66
CA VAL A 271 7.14 -11.72 17.38
C VAL A 271 8.25 -11.93 16.34
N MET A 272 9.51 -11.80 16.77
CA MET A 272 10.67 -12.12 15.92
C MET A 272 10.72 -13.61 15.58
N LEU A 273 10.48 -14.49 16.56
CA LEU A 273 10.47 -15.94 16.35
C LEU A 273 9.33 -16.40 15.44
N ASP A 274 8.12 -15.84 15.60
CA ASP A 274 6.98 -16.09 14.70
C ASP A 274 7.29 -15.61 13.27
N THR A 275 7.92 -14.43 13.13
CA THR A 275 8.35 -13.91 11.83
C THR A 275 9.37 -14.83 11.14
N GLN A 276 10.31 -15.42 11.90
CA GLN A 276 11.23 -16.43 11.38
C GLN A 276 10.51 -17.72 10.97
N ALA A 277 9.59 -18.21 11.80
CA ALA A 277 8.80 -19.41 11.52
C ALA A 277 7.94 -19.24 10.26
N GLU A 278 7.30 -18.07 10.10
CA GLU A 278 6.56 -17.68 8.90
C GLU A 278 7.41 -17.70 7.64
N PHE A 279 8.57 -17.04 7.69
CA PHE A 279 9.49 -16.98 6.57
C PHE A 279 9.96 -18.38 6.14
N LEU A 280 10.36 -19.22 7.11
CA LEU A 280 10.80 -20.59 6.85
C LEU A 280 9.67 -21.47 6.31
N LEU A 281 8.44 -21.34 6.82
CA LEU A 281 7.28 -22.07 6.33
C LEU A 281 6.96 -21.71 4.87
N ASN A 282 7.00 -20.41 4.53
CA ASN A 282 6.78 -19.94 3.17
C ASN A 282 7.88 -20.43 2.22
N LYS A 283 9.14 -20.49 2.67
CA LYS A 283 10.27 -21.06 1.91
C LYS A 283 10.19 -22.58 1.77
N ALA A 284 9.66 -23.29 2.76
CA ALA A 284 9.46 -24.73 2.68
C ALA A 284 8.40 -25.09 1.64
N ARG A 285 7.32 -24.30 1.55
CA ARG A 285 6.26 -24.47 0.53
C ARG A 285 6.76 -24.26 -0.91
N LYS A 286 7.80 -23.43 -1.09
CA LYS A 286 8.42 -23.11 -2.39
C LYS A 286 9.74 -23.86 -2.63
N ALA A 287 10.03 -24.92 -1.90
CA ALA A 287 11.29 -25.67 -2.04
C ALA A 287 11.25 -26.61 -3.25
N ASP A 288 12.33 -26.64 -4.03
CA ASP A 288 12.44 -27.48 -5.24
C ASP A 288 12.67 -28.96 -4.92
N THR A 289 13.38 -29.25 -3.83
CA THR A 289 13.72 -30.62 -3.40
C THR A 289 13.05 -31.00 -2.08
N PRO A 290 12.57 -32.23 -1.91
CA PRO A 290 11.99 -32.72 -0.65
C PRO A 290 12.92 -32.58 0.56
N GLU A 291 14.23 -32.78 0.39
CA GLU A 291 15.20 -32.72 1.49
C GLU A 291 15.31 -31.29 2.05
N GLN A 292 15.37 -30.28 1.16
CA GLN A 292 15.36 -28.87 1.56
C GLN A 292 14.04 -28.47 2.23
N ARG A 293 12.92 -29.04 1.77
CA ARG A 293 11.62 -28.82 2.42
C ARG A 293 11.65 -29.31 3.86
N ASP A 294 12.11 -30.55 4.09
CA ASP A 294 12.16 -31.15 5.42
C ASP A 294 13.12 -30.41 6.37
N GLU A 295 14.28 -29.98 5.86
CA GLU A 295 15.23 -29.18 6.63
C GLU A 295 14.62 -27.85 7.07
N ARG A 296 13.98 -27.12 6.13
CA ARG A 296 13.30 -25.85 6.41
C ARG A 296 12.14 -26.01 7.39
N LEU A 297 11.37 -27.09 7.28
CA LEU A 297 10.27 -27.38 8.20
C LEU A 297 10.77 -27.69 9.61
N LYS A 298 11.88 -28.44 9.75
CA LYS A 298 12.51 -28.69 11.06
C LYS A 298 13.00 -27.39 11.71
N MET A 299 13.60 -26.49 10.93
CA MET A 299 14.00 -25.16 11.42
C MET A 299 12.79 -24.32 11.81
N ALA A 300 11.71 -24.33 11.00
CA ALA A 300 10.47 -23.62 11.30
C ALA A 300 9.82 -24.13 12.59
N LEU A 301 9.83 -25.44 12.82
CA LEU A 301 9.32 -26.07 14.02
C LEU A 301 10.06 -25.58 15.26
N GLY A 302 11.40 -25.56 15.22
CA GLY A 302 12.21 -25.07 16.34
C GLY A 302 11.94 -23.59 16.68
N CYS A 303 11.61 -22.76 15.68
CA CYS A 303 11.25 -21.35 15.90
C CYS A 303 9.82 -21.22 16.47
N ALA A 304 8.85 -21.93 15.89
CA ALA A 304 7.45 -21.89 16.29
C ALA A 304 7.22 -22.44 17.71
N ASP A 305 7.92 -23.52 18.07
CA ASP A 305 7.87 -24.10 19.42
C ASP A 305 8.36 -23.09 20.47
N ARG A 306 9.53 -22.47 20.25
CA ARG A 306 10.05 -21.41 21.12
C ARG A 306 9.13 -20.20 21.19
N SER A 307 8.53 -19.80 20.06
CA SER A 307 7.55 -18.70 20.02
C SER A 307 6.32 -19.01 20.89
N THR A 308 5.87 -20.26 20.89
CA THR A 308 4.72 -20.70 21.69
C THR A 308 5.05 -20.74 23.18
N ILE A 309 6.28 -21.16 23.54
CA ILE A 309 6.78 -21.12 24.92
C ILE A 309 6.92 -19.67 25.42
N ALA A 310 7.36 -18.76 24.55
CA ALA A 310 7.52 -17.34 24.87
C ALA A 310 6.18 -16.63 25.10
N ALA A 311 5.16 -16.94 24.30
CA ALA A 311 3.82 -16.36 24.42
C ALA A 311 2.73 -17.45 24.26
N PRO A 312 2.44 -18.22 25.33
CA PRO A 312 1.45 -19.29 25.29
C PRO A 312 0.00 -18.79 25.33
N SER A 313 -0.23 -17.53 25.71
CA SER A 313 -1.56 -16.92 25.72
C SER A 313 -1.99 -16.40 24.35
N GLU A 314 -1.07 -16.20 23.40
CA GLU A 314 -1.37 -15.63 22.09
C GLU A 314 -1.81 -16.70 21.09
N PHE A 315 -2.93 -16.47 20.40
CA PHE A 315 -3.45 -17.42 19.40
C PHE A 315 -2.47 -17.62 18.22
N GLY A 316 -1.81 -16.54 17.78
CA GLY A 316 -0.97 -16.55 16.59
C GLY A 316 0.19 -17.55 16.67
N THR A 317 0.81 -17.69 17.84
CA THR A 317 1.97 -18.59 18.06
C THR A 317 1.56 -20.06 17.92
N TRP A 318 0.46 -20.46 18.58
CA TRP A 318 -0.11 -21.80 18.46
C TRP A 318 -0.61 -22.10 17.05
N ALA A 319 -1.28 -21.14 16.41
CA ALA A 319 -1.78 -21.30 15.05
C ALA A 319 -0.63 -21.51 14.05
N ARG A 320 0.51 -20.81 14.23
CA ARG A 320 1.72 -21.01 13.43
C ARG A 320 2.31 -22.39 13.66
N LEU A 321 2.44 -22.83 14.91
CA LEU A 321 2.95 -24.15 15.26
C LEU A 321 2.08 -25.27 14.64
N ALA A 322 0.76 -25.14 14.70
CA ALA A 322 -0.17 -26.07 14.07
C ALA A 322 0.02 -26.08 12.53
N GLN A 323 0.20 -24.93 11.87
CA GLN A 323 0.48 -24.87 10.43
C GLN A 323 1.80 -25.54 10.06
N VAL A 324 2.84 -25.43 10.90
CA VAL A 324 4.11 -26.12 10.68
C VAL A 324 3.93 -27.64 10.76
N TYR A 325 3.20 -28.15 11.77
CA TYR A 325 2.88 -29.58 11.87
C TYR A 325 2.05 -30.09 10.68
N VAL A 326 1.06 -29.30 10.21
CA VAL A 326 0.28 -29.61 9.00
C VAL A 326 1.15 -29.64 7.74
N ALA A 327 2.19 -28.82 7.66
CA ALA A 327 3.15 -28.84 6.56
C ALA A 327 4.15 -30.01 6.63
N MET A 328 4.46 -30.47 7.85
CA MET A 328 5.26 -31.67 8.14
C MET A 328 4.48 -32.99 8.04
N GLU A 329 3.16 -32.91 7.85
CA GLU A 329 2.26 -34.08 7.78
C GLU A 329 2.18 -34.84 9.12
N ASP A 330 2.46 -34.16 10.23
CA ASP A 330 2.29 -34.66 11.59
C ASP A 330 0.91 -34.25 12.13
N TRP A 331 -0.09 -35.06 11.77
CA TRP A 331 -1.50 -34.73 12.01
C TRP A 331 -1.90 -34.83 13.49
N GLU A 332 -1.30 -35.73 14.25
CA GLU A 332 -1.61 -35.93 15.67
C GLU A 332 -1.16 -34.73 16.50
N ASN A 333 0.08 -34.26 16.27
CA ASN A 333 0.60 -33.07 16.93
C ASN A 333 -0.08 -31.79 16.41
N ALA A 334 -0.40 -31.70 15.12
CA ALA A 334 -1.18 -30.58 14.58
C ALA A 334 -2.53 -30.44 15.28
N LEU A 335 -3.28 -31.54 15.42
CA LEU A 335 -4.61 -31.53 16.03
C LEU A 335 -4.53 -31.25 17.54
N THR A 336 -3.54 -31.82 18.23
CA THR A 336 -3.28 -31.56 19.65
C THR A 336 -2.94 -30.09 19.91
N THR A 337 -2.11 -29.50 19.04
CA THR A 337 -1.72 -28.09 19.09
C THR A 337 -2.93 -27.20 18.82
N LEU A 338 -3.76 -27.56 17.83
CA LEU A 338 -4.99 -26.82 17.52
C LEU A 338 -5.96 -26.81 18.71
N ASN A 339 -6.14 -27.94 19.39
CA ASN A 339 -6.98 -28.03 20.59
C ASN A 339 -6.46 -27.18 21.76
N SER A 340 -5.14 -26.95 21.80
CA SER A 340 -4.48 -26.14 22.83
C SER A 340 -4.47 -24.63 22.49
N CYS A 341 -4.98 -24.23 21.32
CA CYS A 341 -5.00 -22.83 20.91
C CYS A 341 -5.96 -21.98 21.79
N PRO A 342 -5.51 -20.84 22.34
CA PRO A 342 -6.39 -19.92 23.05
C PRO A 342 -7.35 -19.25 22.05
N MET A 343 -8.65 -19.28 22.33
CA MET A 343 -9.68 -18.74 21.45
C MET A 343 -10.23 -17.43 22.00
N PHE A 344 -10.17 -16.38 21.18
CA PHE A 344 -10.70 -15.05 21.54
C PHE A 344 -12.04 -14.78 20.90
N THR A 345 -12.87 -14.01 21.61
CA THR A 345 -14.11 -13.48 21.07
C THR A 345 -13.81 -12.46 19.98
N TYR A 346 -14.42 -12.64 18.81
CA TYR A 346 -14.29 -11.68 17.72
C TYR A 346 -15.00 -10.38 18.11
N GLN A 347 -14.26 -9.27 18.05
CA GLN A 347 -14.81 -7.92 18.10
C GLN A 347 -14.98 -7.45 16.66
N ASP A 348 -16.19 -7.01 16.30
CA ASP A 348 -16.41 -6.43 14.97
C ASP A 348 -16.01 -4.95 14.98
N LYS A 349 -15.66 -4.45 13.78
CA LYS A 349 -15.30 -3.05 13.59
C LYS A 349 -16.44 -2.14 14.02
N ASP A 350 -16.10 -0.98 14.57
CA ASP A 350 -17.08 0.02 15.02
C ASP A 350 -18.01 0.44 13.86
N THR A 351 -19.28 0.08 13.91
CA THR A 351 -20.26 0.48 12.90
C THR A 351 -21.06 1.69 13.40
N PRO A 352 -21.40 2.66 12.50
CA PRO A 352 -22.26 3.76 12.89
C PRO A 352 -23.64 3.24 13.33
N ILE A 353 -24.05 3.61 14.53
CA ILE A 353 -25.42 3.38 15.03
C ILE A 353 -26.20 4.66 14.71
N MET A 354 -27.10 4.58 13.73
CA MET A 354 -27.87 5.73 13.23
C MET A 354 -29.38 5.54 13.41
N PRO A 355 -30.14 6.63 13.64
CA PRO A 355 -31.60 6.60 13.62
C PRO A 355 -32.15 6.15 12.26
N ASN A 356 -33.41 5.72 12.26
CA ASN A 356 -34.08 5.33 11.02
C ASN A 356 -34.24 6.56 10.11
N PRO A 357 -33.76 6.50 8.85
CA PRO A 357 -33.82 7.64 7.97
C PRO A 357 -35.23 7.85 7.42
N ARG A 358 -35.59 9.11 7.17
CA ARG A 358 -36.85 9.49 6.53
C ARG A 358 -36.88 9.07 5.05
N ASP A 359 -35.76 9.30 4.35
CA ASP A 359 -35.59 8.98 2.94
C ASP A 359 -34.10 8.73 2.65
N VAL A 360 -33.82 7.89 1.66
CA VAL A 360 -32.46 7.50 1.27
C VAL A 360 -32.29 7.70 -0.23
N HIS A 361 -31.43 8.63 -0.61
CA HIS A 361 -31.09 8.90 -2.00
C HIS A 361 -29.68 8.41 -2.33
N LEU A 362 -29.58 7.39 -3.19
CA LEU A 362 -28.32 6.79 -3.64
C LEU A 362 -28.11 7.05 -5.15
N PRO A 363 -27.56 8.22 -5.53
CA PRO A 363 -27.35 8.56 -6.92
C PRO A 363 -26.31 7.67 -7.60
N ILE A 364 -26.49 7.43 -8.90
CA ILE A 364 -25.56 6.67 -9.75
C ILE A 364 -24.80 7.66 -10.62
N LEU A 365 -23.46 7.60 -10.59
CA LEU A 365 -22.62 8.38 -11.50
C LEU A 365 -22.83 7.93 -12.95
N ALA A 366 -22.96 8.89 -13.87
CA ALA A 366 -23.10 8.57 -15.28
C ALA A 366 -21.84 7.84 -15.81
N GLU A 367 -20.66 8.20 -15.28
CA GLU A 367 -19.37 7.62 -15.63
C GLU A 367 -19.20 6.18 -15.16
N THR A 368 -19.99 5.70 -14.20
CA THR A 368 -19.91 4.33 -13.65
C THR A 368 -20.96 3.39 -14.23
N ARG A 369 -21.76 3.87 -15.19
CA ARG A 369 -22.84 3.06 -15.76
C ARG A 369 -22.29 1.96 -16.64
N LEU A 370 -22.63 0.72 -16.29
CA LEU A 370 -22.32 -0.44 -17.09
C LEU A 370 -23.50 -1.41 -17.04
N ASP A 371 -24.09 -1.72 -18.20
CA ASP A 371 -25.30 -2.54 -18.26
C ASP A 371 -25.13 -3.90 -17.58
N GLU A 372 -23.95 -4.53 -17.64
CA GLU A 372 -23.65 -5.80 -16.94
C GLU A 372 -23.73 -5.69 -15.40
N ILE A 373 -23.45 -4.50 -14.84
CA ILE A 373 -23.42 -4.23 -13.40
C ILE A 373 -24.75 -3.64 -12.91
N ASP A 374 -25.35 -2.76 -13.72
CA ASP A 374 -26.56 -2.02 -13.39
C ASP A 374 -27.85 -2.73 -13.82
N SER A 375 -27.77 -3.79 -14.65
CA SER A 375 -28.93 -4.62 -14.93
C SER A 375 -29.38 -5.31 -13.64
N GLU A 376 -30.39 -4.76 -12.98
CA GLU A 376 -31.21 -5.57 -12.09
C GLU A 376 -31.79 -6.71 -12.93
N PRO A 377 -31.53 -7.98 -12.60
CA PRO A 377 -32.36 -9.04 -13.14
C PRO A 377 -33.79 -8.70 -12.73
N GLU A 378 -34.70 -8.63 -13.71
CA GLU A 378 -36.12 -8.43 -13.49
C GLU A 378 -36.54 -9.18 -12.21
N SER A 379 -37.28 -8.49 -11.34
CA SER A 379 -37.90 -8.97 -10.10
C SER A 379 -38.78 -10.23 -10.23
N ARG A 380 -38.72 -10.93 -11.37
CA ARG A 380 -39.32 -12.23 -11.66
C ARG A 380 -38.68 -13.38 -10.88
N TYR A 381 -37.53 -13.15 -10.25
CA TYR A 381 -36.83 -14.14 -9.44
C TYR A 381 -36.36 -13.53 -8.12
N SER A 382 -37.30 -13.29 -7.19
CA SER A 382 -37.02 -13.60 -5.79
C SER A 382 -36.77 -15.11 -5.71
N GLU A 383 -35.63 -15.55 -6.22
CA GLU A 383 -35.27 -16.96 -6.36
C GLU A 383 -35.08 -17.52 -4.95
N GLN A 384 -36.01 -18.38 -4.55
CA GLN A 384 -35.99 -19.02 -3.24
C GLN A 384 -34.71 -19.84 -3.11
N VAL A 385 -33.71 -19.30 -2.38
CA VAL A 385 -32.46 -20.00 -2.08
C VAL A 385 -32.77 -21.15 -1.13
N ASP A 386 -32.16 -22.32 -1.35
CA ASP A 386 -32.30 -23.46 -0.46
C ASP A 386 -31.87 -23.07 0.97
N ALA A 387 -32.78 -23.27 1.94
CA ALA A 387 -32.55 -22.93 3.34
C ALA A 387 -31.33 -23.66 3.93
N SER A 388 -30.97 -24.83 3.39
CA SER A 388 -29.77 -25.57 3.80
C SER A 388 -28.46 -24.87 3.41
N LEU A 389 -28.45 -24.08 2.33
CA LEU A 389 -27.30 -23.30 1.89
C LEU A 389 -27.16 -21.98 2.65
N LEU A 390 -28.28 -21.32 2.97
CA LEU A 390 -28.30 -20.13 3.82
C LEU A 390 -27.90 -20.44 5.27
N GLY A 391 -28.23 -21.65 5.76
CA GLY A 391 -27.96 -22.11 7.11
C GLY A 391 -26.51 -22.54 7.40
N LEU A 392 -25.59 -22.42 6.43
CA LEU A 392 -24.19 -22.85 6.59
C LEU A 392 -23.46 -21.98 7.62
N ARG A 393 -23.28 -22.53 8.83
CA ARG A 393 -22.65 -21.83 9.98
C ARG A 393 -21.21 -21.40 9.70
N ALA A 394 -20.47 -22.16 8.89
CA ALA A 394 -19.07 -21.89 8.57
C ALA A 394 -18.86 -20.52 7.89
N ALA A 395 -19.87 -20.03 7.14
CA ALA A 395 -19.79 -18.74 6.45
C ALA A 395 -19.73 -17.55 7.44
N GLY A 396 -20.26 -17.72 8.65
CA GLY A 396 -20.27 -16.71 9.70
C GLY A 396 -19.00 -16.63 10.54
N TYR A 397 -18.06 -17.58 10.42
CA TYR A 397 -16.85 -17.56 11.25
C TYR A 397 -15.94 -16.37 10.94
N ARG A 398 -15.47 -15.69 11.99
CA ARG A 398 -14.55 -14.55 11.97
C ARG A 398 -13.46 -14.75 13.02
N GLY A 399 -12.39 -13.94 12.96
CA GLY A 399 -11.26 -13.99 13.91
C GLY A 399 -10.58 -15.36 14.03
N THR A 400 -10.25 -15.74 15.26
CA THR A 400 -9.57 -16.99 15.62
C THR A 400 -10.27 -18.24 15.09
N PHE A 401 -11.60 -18.33 15.20
CA PHE A 401 -12.40 -19.47 14.73
C PHE A 401 -12.28 -19.69 13.23
N LYS A 402 -12.27 -18.61 12.44
CA LYS A 402 -12.08 -18.70 10.98
C LYS A 402 -10.71 -19.28 10.64
N GLN A 403 -9.66 -18.85 11.34
CA GLN A 403 -8.30 -19.32 11.11
C GLN A 403 -8.10 -20.77 11.57
N ALA A 404 -8.65 -21.15 12.72
CA ALA A 404 -8.66 -22.54 13.19
C ALA A 404 -9.42 -23.47 12.22
N TYR A 405 -10.59 -23.03 11.74
CA TYR A 405 -11.36 -23.76 10.74
C TYR A 405 -10.58 -23.95 9.43
N ARG A 406 -9.85 -22.91 8.98
CA ARG A 406 -8.98 -23.01 7.80
C ARG A 406 -7.91 -24.10 7.96
N ILE A 407 -7.25 -24.18 9.11
CA ILE A 407 -6.24 -25.22 9.41
C ILE A 407 -6.91 -26.61 9.37
N LEU A 408 -8.10 -26.75 9.96
CA LEU A 408 -8.84 -28.02 9.96
C LEU A 408 -9.24 -28.44 8.53
N THR A 409 -9.70 -27.50 7.69
CA THR A 409 -10.01 -27.77 6.29
C THR A 409 -8.76 -28.14 5.48
N GLU A 410 -7.60 -27.52 5.75
CA GLU A 410 -6.33 -27.85 5.11
C GLU A 410 -5.88 -29.28 5.45
N MET A 411 -6.02 -29.70 6.71
CA MET A 411 -5.79 -31.09 7.11
C MET A 411 -6.73 -32.04 6.37
N THR A 412 -8.03 -31.74 6.38
CA THR A 412 -9.07 -32.57 5.78
C THR A 412 -8.87 -32.76 4.28
N ALA A 413 -8.47 -31.71 3.57
CA ALA A 413 -8.19 -31.77 2.14
C ALA A 413 -7.03 -32.72 1.79
N LYS A 414 -6.07 -32.92 2.71
CA LYS A 414 -4.92 -33.82 2.49
C LYS A 414 -5.18 -35.27 2.91
N ILE A 415 -5.82 -35.51 4.05
CA ILE A 415 -5.97 -36.87 4.61
C ILE A 415 -7.37 -37.47 4.44
N GLY A 416 -8.37 -36.64 4.15
CA GLY A 416 -9.78 -37.03 4.08
C GLY A 416 -10.47 -37.12 5.45
N TRP A 417 -11.81 -37.12 5.43
CA TRP A 417 -12.66 -37.08 6.62
C TRP A 417 -12.48 -38.30 7.55
N ASP A 418 -12.49 -39.51 6.98
CA ASP A 418 -12.43 -40.74 7.79
C ASP A 418 -11.11 -40.89 8.53
N GLN A 419 -10.00 -40.50 7.89
CA GLN A 419 -8.68 -40.56 8.51
C GLN A 419 -8.54 -39.48 9.61
N LEU A 420 -9.09 -38.29 9.36
CA LEU A 420 -9.15 -37.23 10.38
C LEU A 420 -9.96 -37.69 11.61
N LEU A 421 -11.08 -38.38 11.43
CA LEU A 421 -11.85 -38.95 12.54
C LEU A 421 -11.09 -40.02 13.33
N LYS A 422 -10.31 -40.88 12.65
CA LYS A 422 -9.44 -41.86 13.32
C LYS A 422 -8.39 -41.15 14.18
N ILE A 423 -7.71 -40.16 13.63
CA ILE A 423 -6.74 -39.35 14.37
C ILE A 423 -7.41 -38.65 15.57
N ARG A 424 -8.60 -38.06 15.36
CA ARG A 424 -9.40 -37.45 16.43
C ARG A 424 -9.69 -38.44 17.56
N SER A 425 -10.12 -39.66 17.23
CA SER A 425 -10.43 -40.71 18.23
C SER A 425 -9.20 -41.29 18.94
N ASN A 426 -8.03 -41.21 18.30
CA ASN A 426 -6.76 -41.64 18.88
C ASN A 426 -6.22 -40.60 19.87
N VAL A 427 -6.34 -39.31 19.56
CA VAL A 427 -5.78 -38.21 20.34
C VAL A 427 -6.73 -37.73 21.44
N PHE A 428 -8.04 -37.74 21.18
CA PHE A 428 -9.03 -37.16 22.09
C PHE A 428 -9.98 -38.16 22.73
N VAL A 429 -10.49 -37.76 23.90
CA VAL A 429 -11.67 -38.29 24.57
C VAL A 429 -12.74 -37.20 24.58
N MET A 430 -13.99 -37.57 24.33
CA MET A 430 -15.11 -36.63 24.34
C MET A 430 -15.58 -36.36 25.77
N GLU A 431 -16.13 -35.17 26.05
CA GLU A 431 -16.55 -34.81 27.41
C GLU A 431 -17.64 -35.75 27.96
N ASP A 432 -18.55 -36.20 27.11
CA ASP A 432 -19.59 -37.16 27.50
C ASP A 432 -19.01 -38.53 27.81
N GLU A 433 -18.06 -39.02 27.00
CA GLU A 433 -17.34 -40.28 27.26
C GLU A 433 -16.55 -40.19 28.59
N TYR A 434 -15.85 -39.07 28.83
CA TYR A 434 -15.14 -38.82 30.08
C TYR A 434 -16.07 -38.75 31.30
N ARG A 435 -17.26 -38.15 31.16
CA ARG A 435 -18.26 -38.03 32.23
C ARG A 435 -18.94 -39.37 32.54
N THR A 436 -19.32 -40.12 31.52
CA THR A 436 -19.94 -41.44 31.68
C THR A 436 -18.96 -42.43 32.31
N GLU A 437 -17.69 -42.42 31.90
CA GLU A 437 -16.67 -43.29 32.50
C GLU A 437 -16.27 -42.86 33.92
N LYS A 438 -16.29 -41.56 34.25
CA LYS A 438 -16.09 -41.10 35.64
C LYS A 438 -17.25 -41.53 36.55
N GLN A 439 -18.47 -41.56 36.02
CA GLN A 439 -19.63 -42.11 36.71
C GLN A 439 -19.50 -43.63 36.88
N GLU A 440 -19.07 -44.37 35.85
CA GLU A 440 -18.82 -45.81 35.92
C GLU A 440 -17.65 -46.19 36.87
N ALA A 441 -16.57 -45.41 36.87
CA ALA A 441 -15.43 -45.58 37.78
C ALA A 441 -15.81 -45.32 39.26
N SER A 442 -16.77 -44.43 39.53
CA SER A 442 -17.30 -44.18 40.87
C SER A 442 -18.25 -45.29 41.37
N HIS A 443 -18.73 -46.17 40.47
CA HIS A 443 -19.59 -47.30 40.79
C HIS A 443 -18.84 -48.64 40.99
N ALA A 444 -17.51 -48.66 40.91
CA ALA A 444 -16.70 -49.81 41.31
C ALA A 444 -16.74 -50.00 42.84
N ALA A 445 -17.67 -50.84 43.31
CA ALA A 445 -17.88 -51.12 44.72
C ALA A 445 -16.62 -51.66 45.44
N PRO A 446 -16.36 -51.28 46.70
CA PRO A 446 -15.23 -51.81 47.46
C PRO A 446 -15.48 -53.29 47.79
N LEU A 447 -14.52 -54.14 47.44
CA LEU A 447 -14.45 -55.53 47.89
C LEU A 447 -14.45 -55.57 49.42
N LYS A 448 -15.48 -56.18 50.00
CA LYS A 448 -15.61 -56.48 51.43
C LYS A 448 -14.37 -57.24 51.94
N ARG A 449 -13.58 -56.62 52.82
CA ARG A 449 -12.64 -57.34 53.70
C ARG A 449 -13.10 -57.19 55.13
N ASN A 450 -13.38 -58.33 55.76
CA ASN A 450 -13.81 -58.48 57.15
C ASN A 450 -12.66 -58.15 58.15
N PRO A 451 -12.99 -57.83 59.42
CA PRO A 451 -12.13 -57.15 60.37
C PRO A 451 -11.34 -58.13 61.25
N SER A 452 -10.01 -58.04 61.23
CA SER A 452 -9.09 -58.60 62.23
C SER A 452 -7.65 -58.29 61.80
N ILE A 453 -7.11 -57.19 62.32
CA ILE A 453 -5.74 -56.98 62.82
C ILE A 453 -5.66 -55.49 63.09
N ASP A 454 -5.95 -55.20 64.34
CA ASP A 454 -5.92 -53.92 64.99
C ASP A 454 -4.47 -53.52 65.32
N GLY A 455 -4.22 -52.21 65.32
CA GLY A 455 -3.22 -51.51 66.13
C GLY A 455 -1.75 -51.94 66.09
N LEU A 456 -0.90 -51.11 65.49
CA LEU A 456 0.39 -50.71 66.10
C LEU A 456 1.01 -49.49 65.38
N ARG A 457 1.12 -48.39 66.13
CA ARG A 457 1.90 -47.13 65.92
C ARG A 457 1.33 -46.16 64.87
N GLY A 458 1.06 -44.88 65.15
CA GLY A 458 1.34 -43.99 66.28
C GLY A 458 1.44 -42.56 65.73
N THR A 459 0.59 -41.66 66.23
CA THR A 459 0.62 -40.18 66.10
C THR A 459 1.83 -39.59 66.87
N PRO A 460 2.30 -38.33 66.67
CA PRO A 460 1.51 -37.10 66.89
C PRO A 460 1.75 -35.89 65.96
N VAL A 461 0.66 -35.12 65.76
CA VAL A 461 0.61 -33.68 65.40
C VAL A 461 0.90 -32.85 66.68
N PRO A 462 1.27 -31.54 66.65
CA PRO A 462 0.24 -30.47 66.69
C PRO A 462 0.68 -29.09 66.08
N THR A 463 -0.19 -28.45 65.27
CA THR A 463 -1.01 -27.21 65.52
C THR A 463 -0.32 -25.84 65.52
N THR A 464 -1.00 -24.85 64.93
CA THR A 464 -1.47 -23.55 65.51
C THR A 464 -1.75 -22.54 64.39
N ASN A 465 -2.63 -21.52 64.48
CA ASN A 465 -3.97 -21.29 65.05
C ASN A 465 -4.31 -19.80 64.78
N GLY A 466 -5.60 -19.46 64.67
CA GLY A 466 -6.18 -18.11 64.88
C GLY A 466 -7.08 -17.64 63.73
N ASP A 467 -8.43 -17.66 63.79
CA ASP A 467 -9.42 -16.95 64.66
C ASP A 467 -9.44 -15.42 64.42
N ALA A 468 -10.56 -14.69 64.32
CA ALA A 468 -12.00 -14.95 64.50
C ALA A 468 -12.84 -13.76 63.93
N ASP A 469 -14.15 -13.98 63.77
CA ASP A 469 -15.29 -13.23 64.35
C ASP A 469 -16.54 -13.10 63.46
N ASP A 470 -17.66 -13.47 64.09
CA ASP A 470 -19.04 -13.68 63.68
C ASP A 470 -19.87 -12.39 63.52
N ASP A 471 -21.07 -12.51 62.93
CA ASP A 471 -22.31 -12.26 63.68
C ASP A 471 -23.56 -12.77 62.94
N ASP A 472 -24.39 -13.47 63.74
CA ASP A 472 -25.73 -14.05 63.57
C ASP A 472 -26.83 -12.98 63.26
N ASP A 473 -28.14 -13.18 63.06
CA ASP A 473 -29.14 -14.26 63.11
C ASP A 473 -30.44 -13.68 62.47
N ASP A 474 -31.39 -14.54 62.08
CA ASP A 474 -32.88 -14.39 62.21
C ASP A 474 -33.71 -14.96 61.01
N GLU A 475 -34.35 -16.09 61.31
CA GLU A 475 -35.55 -16.76 60.73
C GLU A 475 -36.87 -16.03 61.14
N PRO A 476 -38.13 -16.53 60.91
CA PRO A 476 -38.72 -17.45 59.92
C PRO A 476 -40.10 -16.96 59.36
N GLY A 477 -40.82 -17.78 58.57
CA GLY A 477 -42.25 -17.56 58.25
C GLY A 477 -42.94 -18.55 57.28
N ASP A 478 -43.30 -19.73 57.78
CA ASP A 478 -44.57 -20.51 57.69
C ASP A 478 -45.42 -20.81 56.41
N GLU A 479 -45.85 -22.10 56.41
CA GLU A 479 -47.16 -22.74 56.04
C GLU A 479 -47.53 -23.05 54.56
N GLU A 480 -47.60 -24.32 54.14
CA GLU A 480 -48.75 -25.28 54.14
C GLU A 480 -49.83 -25.00 53.05
N THR A 481 -50.49 -25.90 52.30
CA THR A 481 -50.68 -27.38 52.24
C THR A 481 -51.39 -27.82 50.93
N GLY A 482 -51.29 -29.10 50.53
CA GLY A 482 -52.42 -29.93 49.99
C GLY A 482 -52.22 -30.66 48.63
N GLN A 483 -51.90 -31.97 48.61
CA GLN A 483 -52.76 -33.17 48.35
C GLN A 483 -53.25 -33.45 46.89
N SER A 484 -52.70 -34.49 46.23
CA SER A 484 -53.29 -35.80 45.78
C SER A 484 -54.29 -35.73 44.60
N GLU A 485 -54.44 -36.63 43.60
CA GLU A 485 -53.97 -37.99 43.25
C GLU A 485 -54.50 -38.30 41.81
N ASP A 486 -53.95 -39.33 41.13
CA ASP A 486 -54.58 -40.26 40.16
C ASP A 486 -55.12 -39.80 38.77
N LYS A 487 -54.68 -40.43 37.65
CA LYS A 487 -55.18 -41.73 37.14
C LYS A 487 -54.75 -42.09 35.70
N ASP A 488 -54.66 -43.40 35.50
CA ASP A 488 -54.37 -44.22 34.32
C ASP A 488 -55.61 -44.47 33.43
N SER A 489 -55.42 -44.76 32.13
CA SER A 489 -56.27 -45.69 31.32
C SER A 489 -55.85 -45.78 29.82
N THR A 490 -55.30 -46.94 29.41
CA THR A 490 -55.81 -47.93 28.39
C THR A 490 -56.60 -47.46 27.14
N ALA A 491 -56.59 -48.07 25.94
CA ALA A 491 -56.02 -49.29 25.35
C ALA A 491 -56.32 -49.35 23.81
N ASP A 492 -55.61 -50.27 23.12
CA ASP A 492 -55.90 -51.05 21.87
C ASP A 492 -56.28 -50.33 20.55
N ALA A 493 -55.80 -50.65 19.34
CA ALA A 493 -55.11 -51.75 18.63
C ALA A 493 -55.95 -52.19 17.40
N SER A 494 -55.40 -52.10 16.19
CA SER A 494 -55.46 -53.16 15.15
C SER A 494 -54.69 -52.78 13.88
N LYS A 495 -54.08 -53.81 13.29
CA LYS A 495 -53.09 -53.83 12.21
C LYS A 495 -53.77 -53.93 10.83
N THR A 496 -53.12 -53.48 9.75
CA THR A 496 -52.50 -54.36 8.70
C THR A 496 -52.04 -53.61 7.41
N ASN A 497 -50.77 -53.87 7.06
CA ASN A 497 -50.10 -54.11 5.76
C ASN A 497 -50.20 -53.21 4.50
N GLY A 498 -49.01 -53.00 3.90
CA GLY A 498 -48.76 -52.83 2.45
C GLY A 498 -47.68 -51.79 2.11
N GLU A 499 -46.39 -52.07 2.37
CA GLU A 499 -45.30 -52.30 1.38
C GLU A 499 -44.76 -51.09 0.58
N GLY A 500 -43.44 -50.83 0.72
CA GLY A 500 -42.66 -50.04 -0.26
C GLY A 500 -41.34 -49.40 0.23
N SER A 501 -40.22 -50.14 0.08
CA SER A 501 -38.81 -49.67 -0.05
C SER A 501 -38.05 -49.12 1.17
N SER A 502 -37.21 -49.98 1.75
CA SER A 502 -36.21 -49.73 2.80
C SER A 502 -34.80 -49.65 2.23
N VAL A 503 -34.01 -48.65 2.66
CA VAL A 503 -32.53 -48.62 2.53
C VAL A 503 -31.94 -48.73 3.94
N GLU A 504 -30.98 -49.63 4.09
CA GLU A 504 -30.40 -50.15 5.34
C GLU A 504 -29.48 -49.14 6.07
N LYS A 505 -29.50 -49.20 7.41
CA LYS A 505 -28.49 -48.63 8.31
C LYS A 505 -27.40 -49.67 8.59
N PRO A 506 -26.11 -49.32 8.65
CA PRO A 506 -25.08 -50.22 9.16
C PRO A 506 -25.19 -50.38 10.68
N SER A 507 -24.97 -51.62 11.10
CA SER A 507 -25.01 -52.15 12.46
C SER A 507 -23.77 -51.79 13.28
N HIS A 508 -23.95 -51.25 14.49
CA HIS A 508 -23.17 -51.58 15.69
C HIS A 508 -23.93 -51.05 16.92
N THR A 509 -24.80 -51.88 17.48
CA THR A 509 -25.34 -51.70 18.83
C THR A 509 -25.41 -53.09 19.44
N ILE A 510 -24.51 -53.38 20.37
CA ILE A 510 -24.56 -54.62 21.15
C ILE A 510 -25.38 -54.33 22.41
N ASP A 511 -26.45 -55.09 22.58
CA ASP A 511 -27.38 -55.08 23.72
C ASP A 511 -26.65 -55.50 25.03
N PRO A 512 -26.71 -54.73 26.13
CA PRO A 512 -25.97 -55.03 27.36
C PRO A 512 -26.73 -55.99 28.29
N LYS A 513 -27.26 -57.09 27.75
CA LYS A 513 -27.86 -58.16 28.56
C LYS A 513 -27.54 -59.53 27.97
N LEU A 514 -26.30 -59.98 28.14
CA LEU A 514 -25.89 -61.40 28.28
C LEU A 514 -24.37 -61.52 28.18
N VAL A 515 -23.64 -61.41 29.28
CA VAL A 515 -22.30 -62.02 29.38
C VAL A 515 -22.11 -62.63 30.76
N LYS A 516 -21.98 -63.96 30.77
CA LYS A 516 -21.52 -64.78 31.89
C LYS A 516 -20.10 -64.37 32.26
N ALA A 517 -19.79 -64.43 33.55
CA ALA A 517 -18.46 -64.22 34.10
C ALA A 517 -17.40 -65.12 33.44
N ASP A 518 -16.41 -64.51 32.79
CA ASP A 518 -15.11 -65.11 32.47
C ASP A 518 -14.00 -64.13 32.88
N ALA A 519 -12.95 -64.68 33.51
CA ALA A 519 -11.92 -63.96 34.27
C ALA A 519 -10.82 -63.27 33.43
N ASP A 520 -11.07 -63.01 32.13
CA ASP A 520 -10.12 -62.34 31.22
C ASP A 520 -10.38 -60.82 31.06
N THR A 521 -11.39 -60.27 31.74
CA THR A 521 -11.80 -58.86 31.61
C THR A 521 -10.91 -57.87 32.36
N THR A 522 -10.10 -58.31 33.33
CA THR A 522 -9.27 -57.40 34.13
C THR A 522 -8.07 -56.85 33.34
N SER A 523 -7.46 -57.66 32.46
CA SER A 523 -6.37 -57.23 31.59
C SER A 523 -6.80 -56.31 30.44
N GLN A 524 -8.03 -56.47 29.93
CA GLN A 524 -8.57 -55.57 28.90
C GLN A 524 -9.01 -54.22 29.48
N ASN A 525 -9.54 -54.19 30.70
CA ASN A 525 -9.91 -52.94 31.37
C ASN A 525 -8.69 -52.09 31.76
N ASP A 526 -7.57 -52.69 32.17
CA ASP A 526 -6.32 -51.96 32.44
C ASP A 526 -5.65 -51.43 31.16
N GLU A 527 -5.72 -52.16 30.03
CA GLU A 527 -5.31 -51.63 28.72
C GLU A 527 -6.23 -50.52 28.22
N HIS A 528 -7.53 -50.58 28.49
CA HIS A 528 -8.49 -49.54 28.10
C HIS A 528 -8.28 -48.27 28.93
N LEU A 529 -8.13 -48.38 30.26
CA LEU A 529 -7.83 -47.25 31.15
C LEU A 529 -6.46 -46.60 30.86
N SER A 530 -5.44 -47.40 30.52
CA SER A 530 -4.12 -46.85 30.15
C SER A 530 -4.13 -46.12 28.81
N LYS A 531 -4.90 -46.60 27.82
CA LYS A 531 -5.16 -45.89 26.55
C LYS A 531 -5.99 -44.61 26.73
N LEU A 532 -6.83 -44.55 27.76
CA LEU A 532 -7.61 -43.35 28.10
C LEU A 532 -6.77 -42.31 28.85
N ASN A 533 -5.87 -42.74 29.74
CA ASN A 533 -4.94 -41.85 30.44
C ASN A 533 -3.94 -41.12 29.52
N THR A 534 -3.72 -41.61 28.29
CA THR A 534 -2.87 -40.96 27.29
C THR A 534 -3.59 -39.96 26.39
N LYS A 535 -4.93 -39.98 26.37
CA LYS A 535 -5.75 -39.11 25.50
C LYS A 535 -6.09 -37.80 26.19
N ARG A 536 -6.23 -36.73 25.41
CA ARG A 536 -6.59 -35.39 25.91
C ARG A 536 -8.09 -35.13 25.75
N LEU A 537 -8.65 -34.23 26.56
CA LEU A 537 -10.02 -33.80 26.38
C LEU A 537 -10.12 -32.93 25.11
N CYS A 538 -11.09 -33.22 24.23
CA CYS A 538 -11.41 -32.34 23.11
C CYS A 538 -12.15 -31.10 23.63
N GLU A 539 -11.66 -29.91 23.29
CA GLU A 539 -12.34 -28.66 23.58
C GLU A 539 -13.67 -28.57 22.83
N ARG A 540 -14.72 -28.06 23.49
CA ARG A 540 -16.08 -27.99 22.91
C ARG A 540 -16.13 -27.19 21.63
N TRP A 541 -15.34 -26.12 21.54
CA TRP A 541 -15.30 -25.30 20.34
C TRP A 541 -14.73 -26.05 19.15
N LEU A 542 -13.72 -26.90 19.36
CA LEU A 542 -13.10 -27.71 18.32
C LEU A 542 -14.06 -28.79 17.85
N ASP A 543 -14.79 -29.43 18.78
CA ASP A 543 -15.85 -30.38 18.41
C ASP A 543 -16.98 -29.72 17.60
N SER A 544 -17.37 -28.50 17.97
CA SER A 544 -18.29 -27.72 17.15
C SER A 544 -17.75 -27.44 15.74
N LEU A 545 -16.44 -27.19 15.57
CA LEU A 545 -15.84 -27.04 14.24
C LEU A 545 -15.87 -28.35 13.44
N PHE A 546 -15.68 -29.50 14.08
CA PHE A 546 -15.83 -30.81 13.42
C PHE A 546 -17.25 -31.02 12.89
N MET A 547 -18.26 -30.67 13.68
CA MET A 547 -19.66 -30.78 13.26
C MET A 547 -19.98 -29.86 12.08
N VAL A 548 -19.49 -28.61 12.13
CA VAL A 548 -19.67 -27.66 11.03
C VAL A 548 -18.91 -28.07 9.77
N LEU A 549 -17.70 -28.62 9.92
CA LEU A 549 -16.95 -29.18 8.80
C LEU A 549 -17.69 -30.36 8.15
N TYR A 550 -18.29 -31.24 8.95
CA TYR A 550 -19.11 -32.34 8.43
C TYR A 550 -20.32 -31.81 7.62
N GLU A 551 -20.99 -30.77 8.12
CA GLU A 551 -22.10 -30.13 7.38
C GLU A 551 -21.63 -29.56 6.04
N ASP A 552 -20.51 -28.81 6.02
CA ASP A 552 -19.91 -28.25 4.80
C ASP A 552 -19.55 -29.37 3.81
N LEU A 553 -18.87 -30.44 4.26
CA LEU A 553 -18.50 -31.59 3.43
C LEU A 553 -19.72 -32.35 2.88
N ARG A 554 -20.77 -32.51 3.69
CA ARG A 554 -22.01 -33.16 3.27
C ARG A 554 -22.69 -32.37 2.17
N VAL A 555 -22.84 -31.05 2.35
CA VAL A 555 -23.45 -30.17 1.34
C VAL A 555 -22.63 -30.16 0.06
N TYR A 556 -21.30 -30.07 0.17
CA TYR A 556 -20.39 -30.17 -0.97
C TYR A 556 -20.56 -31.50 -1.72
N THR A 557 -20.58 -32.62 -1.01
CA THR A 557 -20.73 -33.96 -1.62
C THR A 557 -22.07 -34.13 -2.33
N ILE A 558 -23.16 -33.64 -1.73
CA ILE A 558 -24.49 -33.64 -2.35
C ILE A 558 -24.45 -32.83 -3.66
N TRP A 559 -23.89 -31.62 -3.61
CA TRP A 559 -23.77 -30.78 -4.79
C TRP A 559 -22.94 -31.45 -5.90
N ARG A 560 -21.77 -32.00 -5.58
CA ARG A 560 -20.92 -32.71 -6.57
C ARG A 560 -21.61 -33.94 -7.16
N THR A 561 -22.31 -34.71 -6.33
CA THR A 561 -23.08 -35.88 -6.78
C THR A 561 -24.20 -35.47 -7.73
N GLN A 562 -24.96 -34.41 -7.39
CA GLN A 562 -26.01 -33.88 -8.26
C GLN A 562 -25.42 -33.37 -9.58
N MET A 563 -24.34 -32.57 -9.56
CA MET A 563 -23.70 -32.10 -10.78
C MET A 563 -23.24 -33.26 -11.68
N ALA A 564 -22.64 -34.30 -11.10
CA ALA A 564 -22.22 -35.49 -11.84
C ALA A 564 -23.40 -36.23 -12.48
N GLN A 565 -24.52 -36.40 -11.76
CA GLN A 565 -25.74 -37.03 -12.27
C GLN A 565 -26.35 -36.26 -13.45
N TYR A 566 -26.46 -34.92 -13.33
CA TYR A 566 -26.98 -34.07 -14.39
C TYR A 566 -26.06 -34.07 -15.62
N ARG A 567 -24.74 -34.01 -15.41
CA ARG A 567 -23.74 -34.13 -16.49
C ARG A 567 -23.84 -35.47 -17.21
N ALA A 568 -24.05 -36.57 -16.49
CA ALA A 568 -24.25 -37.90 -17.07
C ALA A 568 -25.56 -38.00 -17.89
N GLN A 569 -26.61 -37.31 -17.45
CA GLN A 569 -27.89 -37.23 -18.16
C GLN A 569 -27.89 -36.21 -19.31
N GLN A 570 -26.78 -35.48 -19.53
CA GLN A 570 -26.67 -34.35 -20.48
C GLN A 570 -27.73 -33.24 -20.24
N ILE A 571 -28.22 -33.12 -19.01
CA ILE A 571 -29.16 -32.06 -18.61
C ILE A 571 -28.36 -30.92 -17.98
N GLN A 572 -28.73 -29.68 -18.32
CA GLN A 572 -28.13 -28.49 -17.71
C GLN A 572 -28.52 -28.41 -16.23
N TYR A 573 -27.53 -28.44 -15.34
CA TYR A 573 -27.75 -28.21 -13.91
C TYR A 573 -28.00 -26.72 -13.67
N LYS A 574 -29.24 -26.36 -13.30
CA LYS A 574 -29.65 -24.97 -13.07
C LYS A 574 -29.81 -24.71 -11.57
N LYS A 575 -29.23 -23.61 -11.12
CA LYS A 575 -29.22 -23.09 -9.75
C LYS A 575 -29.28 -21.56 -9.82
N SER A 576 -29.75 -20.90 -8.76
CA SER A 576 -29.77 -19.44 -8.70
C SER A 576 -28.36 -18.86 -8.68
N ALA A 577 -28.21 -17.59 -9.05
CA ALA A 577 -26.92 -16.90 -8.96
C ALA A 577 -26.37 -16.87 -7.52
N GLU A 578 -27.25 -16.73 -6.53
CA GLU A 578 -26.89 -16.70 -5.11
C GLU A 578 -26.49 -18.09 -4.59
N GLU A 579 -27.17 -19.15 -5.01
CA GLU A 579 -26.76 -20.53 -4.71
C GLU A 579 -25.37 -20.83 -5.26
N TRP A 580 -25.08 -20.43 -6.51
CA TRP A 580 -23.75 -20.60 -7.10
C TRP A 580 -22.65 -19.83 -6.36
N GLU A 581 -22.94 -18.62 -5.88
CA GLU A 581 -22.01 -17.83 -5.07
C GLU A 581 -21.71 -18.53 -3.72
N ILE A 582 -22.74 -19.05 -3.04
CA ILE A 582 -22.59 -19.78 -1.78
C ILE A 582 -21.82 -21.09 -1.99
N LEU A 583 -22.12 -21.84 -3.06
CA LEU A 583 -21.44 -23.09 -3.41
C LEU A 583 -19.97 -22.86 -3.78
N GLY A 584 -19.68 -21.78 -4.52
CA GLY A 584 -18.30 -21.38 -4.81
C GLY A 584 -17.52 -21.05 -3.54
N ALA A 585 -18.12 -20.27 -2.63
CA ALA A 585 -17.50 -19.95 -1.34
C ALA A 585 -17.33 -21.19 -0.44
N LEU A 586 -18.26 -22.15 -0.49
CA LEU A 586 -18.15 -23.43 0.21
C LEU A 586 -16.97 -24.26 -0.32
N ALA A 587 -16.87 -24.42 -1.65
CA ALA A 587 -15.77 -25.14 -2.28
C ALA A 587 -14.40 -24.51 -1.94
N GLU A 588 -14.33 -23.17 -1.97
CA GLU A 588 -13.12 -22.44 -1.60
C GLU A 588 -12.74 -22.64 -0.13
N ARG A 589 -13.72 -22.64 0.81
CA ARG A 589 -13.45 -22.98 2.23
C ARG A 589 -12.87 -24.38 2.37
N LEU A 590 -13.39 -25.35 1.62
CA LEU A 590 -12.94 -26.75 1.63
C LEU A 590 -11.65 -27.01 0.84
N GLN A 591 -10.96 -25.96 0.36
CA GLN A 591 -9.72 -26.04 -0.43
C GLN A 591 -9.87 -26.66 -1.84
N HIS A 592 -11.09 -26.68 -2.39
CA HIS A 592 -11.41 -27.14 -3.75
C HIS A 592 -11.51 -25.95 -4.71
N PHE A 593 -10.35 -25.39 -5.11
CA PHE A 593 -10.29 -24.14 -5.88
C PHE A 593 -10.84 -24.26 -7.32
N ASP A 594 -10.63 -25.39 -7.99
CA ASP A 594 -11.07 -25.57 -9.38
C ASP A 594 -12.60 -25.64 -9.48
N GLU A 595 -13.22 -26.39 -8.56
CA GLU A 595 -14.67 -26.46 -8.41
C GLU A 595 -15.27 -25.12 -7.96
N ALA A 596 -14.57 -24.38 -7.10
CA ALA A 596 -15.00 -23.03 -6.70
C ALA A 596 -15.08 -22.10 -7.92
N VAL A 597 -14.08 -22.14 -8.81
CA VAL A 597 -14.09 -21.35 -10.05
C VAL A 597 -15.20 -21.76 -11.00
N GLU A 598 -15.48 -23.06 -11.13
CA GLU A 598 -16.62 -23.56 -11.92
C GLU A 598 -17.94 -22.94 -11.43
N ALA A 599 -18.16 -22.93 -10.11
CA ALA A 599 -19.32 -22.31 -9.49
C ALA A 599 -19.35 -20.79 -9.65
N TYR A 600 -18.22 -20.10 -9.44
CA TYR A 600 -18.15 -18.64 -9.61
C TYR A 600 -18.39 -18.19 -11.06
N ARG A 601 -17.88 -18.94 -12.05
CA ARG A 601 -18.15 -18.67 -13.47
C ARG A 601 -19.63 -18.89 -13.81
N ALA A 602 -20.25 -19.92 -13.25
CA ALA A 602 -21.69 -20.16 -13.40
C ALA A 602 -22.50 -19.00 -12.79
N CYS A 603 -22.12 -18.50 -11.61
CA CYS A 603 -22.71 -17.31 -10.99
C CYS A 603 -22.61 -16.08 -11.92
N LEU A 604 -21.41 -15.77 -12.41
CA LEU A 604 -21.14 -14.59 -13.26
C LEU A 604 -21.86 -14.65 -14.61
N SER A 605 -22.19 -15.84 -15.11
CA SER A 605 -23.00 -16.00 -16.33
C SER A 605 -24.46 -15.61 -16.15
N LEU A 606 -24.96 -15.58 -14.91
CA LEU A 606 -26.34 -15.25 -14.56
C LEU A 606 -26.46 -13.81 -14.05
N ARG A 607 -25.55 -13.40 -13.16
CA ARG A 607 -25.56 -12.09 -12.50
C ARG A 607 -24.15 -11.66 -12.16
N PHE A 608 -23.85 -10.38 -12.31
CA PHE A 608 -22.62 -9.82 -11.78
C PHE A 608 -22.56 -9.97 -10.25
N SER A 609 -21.47 -10.54 -9.74
CA SER A 609 -21.18 -10.60 -8.30
C SER A 609 -19.71 -10.23 -8.06
N PRO A 610 -19.43 -9.20 -7.24
CA PRO A 610 -18.05 -8.81 -6.92
C PRO A 610 -17.30 -9.95 -6.22
N LYS A 611 -17.96 -10.68 -5.31
CA LYS A 611 -17.39 -11.82 -4.59
C LYS A 611 -16.98 -12.95 -5.53
N SER A 612 -17.86 -13.34 -6.46
CA SER A 612 -17.54 -14.37 -7.45
C SER A 612 -16.42 -13.94 -8.38
N LEU A 613 -16.40 -12.67 -8.83
CA LEU A 613 -15.36 -12.15 -9.70
C LEU A 613 -14.00 -12.05 -8.99
N ALA A 614 -13.97 -11.64 -7.72
CA ALA A 614 -12.76 -11.65 -6.89
C ALA A 614 -12.22 -13.06 -6.67
N GLY A 615 -13.11 -14.06 -6.48
CA GLY A 615 -12.72 -15.46 -6.41
C GLY A 615 -12.08 -15.97 -7.71
N VAL A 616 -12.63 -15.60 -8.87
CA VAL A 616 -12.05 -15.93 -10.18
C VAL A 616 -10.74 -15.20 -10.43
N LEU A 617 -10.62 -13.93 -10.01
CA LEU A 617 -9.41 -13.12 -10.14
C LEU A 617 -8.19 -13.80 -9.50
N ARG A 618 -8.35 -14.40 -8.31
CA ARG A 618 -7.27 -15.15 -7.63
C ARG A 618 -6.73 -16.31 -8.46
N VAL A 619 -7.57 -16.92 -9.30
CA VAL A 619 -7.13 -18.01 -10.20
C VAL A 619 -6.46 -17.44 -11.45
N PHE A 620 -6.92 -16.30 -11.95
CA PHE A 620 -6.22 -15.59 -13.02
C PHE A 620 -4.82 -15.12 -12.57
N GLU A 621 -4.67 -14.69 -11.32
CA GLU A 621 -3.36 -14.37 -10.71
C GLU A 621 -2.45 -15.61 -10.67
N LYS A 622 -2.97 -16.77 -10.22
CA LYS A 622 -2.19 -18.02 -10.19
C LYS A 622 -1.80 -18.52 -11.58
N THR A 623 -2.68 -18.36 -12.56
CA THR A 623 -2.47 -18.80 -13.96
C THR A 623 -1.73 -17.77 -14.81
N LYS A 624 -1.43 -16.58 -14.26
CA LYS A 624 -0.80 -15.44 -14.94
C LYS A 624 -1.49 -15.02 -16.23
N ASN A 625 -2.83 -15.06 -16.25
CA ASN A 625 -3.61 -14.64 -17.41
C ASN A 625 -3.90 -13.13 -17.36
N THR A 626 -2.97 -12.35 -17.92
CA THR A 626 -2.96 -10.89 -17.88
C THR A 626 -4.21 -10.24 -18.47
N ARG A 627 -4.74 -10.75 -19.59
CA ARG A 627 -5.91 -10.14 -20.27
C ARG A 627 -7.18 -10.27 -19.43
N ASP A 628 -7.44 -11.46 -18.90
CA ASP A 628 -8.63 -11.72 -18.10
C ASP A 628 -8.53 -11.07 -16.71
N MET A 629 -7.31 -10.96 -16.15
CA MET A 629 -7.06 -10.17 -14.94
C MET A 629 -7.46 -8.71 -15.13
N VAL A 630 -6.96 -8.06 -16.18
CA VAL A 630 -7.29 -6.65 -16.47
C VAL A 630 -8.80 -6.47 -16.65
N ALA A 631 -9.45 -7.37 -17.40
CA ALA A 631 -10.89 -7.32 -17.63
C ALA A 631 -11.72 -7.51 -16.33
N ALA A 632 -11.26 -8.36 -15.42
CA ALA A 632 -11.88 -8.55 -14.10
C ALA A 632 -11.67 -7.33 -13.19
N VAL A 633 -10.46 -6.79 -13.16
CA VAL A 633 -10.11 -5.59 -12.38
C VAL A 633 -10.91 -4.38 -12.83
N ILE A 634 -11.05 -4.13 -14.14
CA ILE A 634 -11.85 -3.00 -14.66
C ILE A 634 -13.28 -3.08 -14.11
N ARG A 635 -13.91 -4.26 -14.14
CA ARG A 635 -15.28 -4.46 -13.65
C ARG A 635 -15.39 -4.28 -12.14
N LEU A 636 -14.42 -4.79 -11.36
CA LEU A 636 -14.39 -4.61 -9.90
C LEU A 636 -14.22 -3.15 -9.51
N VAL A 637 -13.31 -2.42 -10.17
CA VAL A 637 -13.12 -0.97 -9.98
C VAL A 637 -14.39 -0.21 -10.32
N THR A 638 -15.05 -0.55 -11.43
CA THR A 638 -16.32 0.07 -11.84
C THR A 638 -17.41 -0.13 -10.81
N TRP A 639 -17.54 -1.36 -10.30
CA TRP A 639 -18.49 -1.68 -9.24
C TRP A 639 -18.19 -0.92 -7.94
N GLN A 640 -16.92 -0.74 -7.58
CA GLN A 640 -16.53 0.04 -6.40
C GLN A 640 -16.89 1.52 -6.54
N TYR A 641 -16.59 2.12 -7.70
CA TYR A 641 -16.97 3.52 -7.99
C TYR A 641 -18.50 3.72 -7.99
N ARG A 642 -19.24 2.73 -8.51
CA ARG A 642 -20.72 2.68 -8.47
C ARG A 642 -21.28 2.70 -7.03
N TRP A 643 -20.50 2.22 -6.06
CA TRP A 643 -20.82 2.25 -4.62
C TRP A 643 -19.91 3.21 -3.84
N TYR A 644 -19.57 4.34 -4.47
CA TYR A 644 -18.91 5.50 -3.86
C TYR A 644 -17.49 5.25 -3.32
N SER A 645 -16.81 4.21 -3.79
CA SER A 645 -15.47 3.83 -3.35
C SER A 645 -14.44 4.06 -4.46
N GLU A 646 -13.52 4.99 -4.26
CA GLU A 646 -12.37 5.21 -5.14
C GLU A 646 -11.17 4.35 -4.75
N PHE A 647 -11.20 3.74 -3.56
CA PHE A 647 -10.04 3.15 -2.93
C PHE A 647 -10.27 1.70 -2.50
N SER A 648 -9.44 0.81 -3.03
CA SER A 648 -9.31 -0.59 -2.61
C SER A 648 -7.84 -0.98 -2.65
N PRO A 649 -7.21 -1.20 -1.48
CA PRO A 649 -5.83 -1.66 -1.37
C PRO A 649 -5.58 -2.94 -2.17
N GLU A 650 -6.52 -3.88 -2.15
CA GLU A 650 -6.41 -5.19 -2.77
C GLU A 650 -6.38 -5.08 -4.30
N LEU A 651 -7.28 -4.29 -4.90
CA LEU A 651 -7.24 -4.04 -6.34
C LEU A 651 -6.02 -3.21 -6.76
N LEU A 652 -5.59 -2.26 -5.93
CA LEU A 652 -4.36 -1.50 -6.16
C LEU A 652 -3.13 -2.40 -6.15
N HIS A 653 -3.06 -3.35 -5.21
CA HIS A 653 -2.02 -4.36 -5.15
C HIS A 653 -2.03 -5.25 -6.40
N THR A 654 -3.19 -5.78 -6.83
CA THR A 654 -3.28 -6.58 -8.06
C THR A 654 -2.82 -5.81 -9.30
N ILE A 655 -3.25 -4.54 -9.44
CA ILE A 655 -2.80 -3.67 -10.55
C ILE A 655 -1.29 -3.43 -10.46
N ARG A 656 -0.75 -3.16 -9.27
CA ARG A 656 0.68 -2.95 -9.11
C ARG A 656 1.46 -4.19 -9.51
N THR A 657 1.11 -5.36 -9.00
CA THR A 657 1.77 -6.65 -9.31
C THR A 657 1.69 -6.92 -10.82
N LEU A 658 0.55 -6.67 -11.45
CA LEU A 658 0.40 -6.79 -12.90
C LEU A 658 1.36 -5.86 -13.66
N ILE A 659 1.50 -4.61 -13.21
CA ILE A 659 2.42 -3.63 -13.81
C ILE A 659 3.89 -4.00 -13.48
N GLU A 660 4.18 -4.72 -12.38
CA GLU A 660 5.53 -5.24 -12.05
C GLU A 660 5.92 -6.39 -12.98
N ASP A 661 4.99 -7.31 -13.22
CA ASP A 661 5.21 -8.49 -14.06
C ASP A 661 5.23 -8.17 -15.56
N GLU A 662 4.29 -7.35 -16.04
CA GLU A 662 4.02 -7.17 -17.48
C GLU A 662 4.42 -5.78 -18.00
N GLY A 663 4.64 -4.82 -17.10
CA GLY A 663 4.95 -3.44 -17.42
C GLY A 663 3.74 -2.53 -17.61
N ALA A 664 3.87 -1.26 -17.19
CA ALA A 664 2.79 -0.28 -17.19
C ALA A 664 2.18 -0.01 -18.57
N VAL A 665 3.03 0.05 -19.60
CA VAL A 665 2.60 0.34 -20.98
C VAL A 665 1.72 -0.78 -21.50
N LYS A 666 2.13 -2.04 -21.34
CA LYS A 666 1.36 -3.21 -21.76
C LYS A 666 0.00 -3.27 -21.06
N VAL A 667 -0.03 -3.09 -19.74
CA VAL A 667 -1.29 -3.03 -18.97
C VAL A 667 -2.19 -1.90 -19.48
N ARG A 668 -1.65 -0.70 -19.71
CA ARG A 668 -2.41 0.45 -20.25
C ARG A 668 -2.96 0.16 -21.64
N SER A 669 -2.18 -0.45 -22.51
CA SER A 669 -2.60 -0.84 -23.87
C SER A 669 -3.70 -1.89 -23.83
N ILE A 670 -3.65 -2.86 -22.92
CA ILE A 670 -4.70 -3.86 -22.73
C ILE A 670 -5.99 -3.20 -22.22
N ILE A 671 -5.89 -2.26 -21.27
CA ILE A 671 -7.04 -1.47 -20.81
C ILE A 671 -7.69 -0.74 -22.00
N GLN A 672 -6.89 -0.07 -22.83
CA GLN A 672 -7.39 0.68 -24.00
C GLN A 672 -7.94 -0.23 -25.12
N ALA A 673 -7.40 -1.44 -25.28
CA ALA A 673 -7.86 -2.41 -26.26
C ALA A 673 -9.14 -3.15 -25.81
N THR A 674 -9.55 -2.99 -24.55
CA THR A 674 -10.75 -3.63 -24.02
C THR A 674 -11.99 -2.91 -24.56
N SER A 675 -12.97 -3.66 -25.06
CA SER A 675 -14.19 -3.14 -25.69
C SER A 675 -15.25 -2.64 -24.69
N LEU A 676 -14.82 -1.87 -23.69
CA LEU A 676 -15.70 -1.27 -22.68
C LEU A 676 -15.81 0.26 -22.91
N PRO A 677 -16.85 0.92 -22.37
CA PRO A 677 -17.02 2.37 -22.50
C PRO A 677 -15.81 3.17 -21.97
N GLN A 678 -15.41 4.24 -22.66
CA GLN A 678 -14.19 5.00 -22.31
C GLN A 678 -14.21 5.56 -20.88
N ASN A 679 -15.36 6.00 -20.40
CA ASN A 679 -15.57 6.47 -19.03
C ASN A 679 -15.22 5.42 -17.97
N VAL A 680 -15.46 4.14 -18.26
CA VAL A 680 -15.13 2.99 -17.38
C VAL A 680 -13.63 2.72 -17.38
N LEU A 681 -13.00 2.82 -18.55
CA LEU A 681 -11.55 2.65 -18.72
C LEU A 681 -10.77 3.75 -17.98
N ASP A 682 -11.26 5.00 -18.02
CA ASP A 682 -10.65 6.14 -17.35
C ASP A 682 -10.59 5.98 -15.82
N LEU A 683 -11.55 5.28 -15.20
CA LEU A 683 -11.51 4.95 -13.76
C LEU A 683 -10.32 4.03 -13.42
N THR A 684 -10.04 3.06 -14.28
CA THR A 684 -8.92 2.12 -14.09
C THR A 684 -7.58 2.82 -14.36
N HIS A 685 -7.54 3.79 -15.27
CA HIS A 685 -6.36 4.63 -15.48
C HIS A 685 -5.97 5.42 -14.24
N HIS A 686 -6.89 5.76 -13.35
CA HIS A 686 -6.56 6.42 -12.07
C HIS A 686 -5.67 5.54 -11.19
N TYR A 687 -6.00 4.25 -11.05
CA TYR A 687 -5.17 3.30 -10.28
C TYR A 687 -3.79 3.10 -10.92
N ALA A 688 -3.74 3.01 -12.25
CA ALA A 688 -2.47 2.91 -12.97
C ALA A 688 -1.62 4.19 -12.83
N ALA A 689 -2.26 5.37 -12.86
CA ALA A 689 -1.59 6.65 -12.63
C ALA A 689 -1.04 6.76 -11.21
N LEU A 690 -1.78 6.28 -10.20
CA LEU A 690 -1.32 6.23 -8.83
C LEU A 690 -0.06 5.34 -8.69
N CYS A 691 -0.09 4.15 -9.29
CA CYS A 691 1.08 3.28 -9.38
C CYS A 691 2.26 3.98 -10.09
N ALA A 692 2.01 4.74 -11.15
CA ALA A 692 3.04 5.51 -11.85
C ALA A 692 3.63 6.64 -10.99
N THR A 693 2.79 7.38 -10.24
CA THR A 693 3.23 8.42 -9.31
C THR A 693 4.16 7.85 -8.24
N PHE A 694 3.82 6.69 -7.67
CA PHE A 694 4.69 6.02 -6.68
C PHE A 694 5.88 5.26 -7.29
N ARG A 695 5.86 5.00 -8.60
CA ARG A 695 6.97 4.46 -9.42
C ARG A 695 7.84 5.54 -10.05
N SER A 696 7.65 6.83 -9.74
CA SER A 696 8.50 7.91 -10.25
C SER A 696 9.91 7.88 -9.64
N SER A 697 10.62 6.78 -9.87
CA SER A 697 12.06 6.62 -9.79
C SER A 697 12.57 6.10 -11.14
N GLY A 698 12.14 6.78 -12.22
CA GLY A 698 12.53 6.50 -13.60
C GLY A 698 13.92 7.03 -13.98
N THR A 699 14.44 8.01 -13.25
CA THR A 699 15.82 8.56 -13.40
C THR A 699 16.55 8.69 -12.06
N GLU A 700 15.82 8.52 -10.95
CA GLU A 700 16.33 8.38 -9.59
C GLU A 700 16.81 6.94 -9.38
N GLY A 701 18.07 6.68 -9.74
CA GLY A 701 18.65 5.35 -9.61
C GLY A 701 19.69 4.98 -10.66
N SER A 702 19.93 5.83 -11.67
CA SER A 702 21.04 5.62 -12.63
C SER A 702 22.42 5.74 -11.99
N GLY A 703 22.48 6.18 -10.73
CA GLY A 703 23.70 6.23 -9.94
C GLY A 703 24.53 7.51 -10.15
N LYS A 704 23.90 8.66 -10.45
CA LYS A 704 24.56 9.96 -10.68
C LYS A 704 25.54 10.34 -9.56
N THR A 705 25.06 10.40 -8.31
CA THR A 705 25.90 10.74 -7.15
C THR A 705 26.98 9.68 -6.86
N THR A 706 26.69 8.39 -7.09
CA THR A 706 27.68 7.31 -6.96
C THR A 706 28.76 7.39 -8.05
N PHE A 707 28.36 7.75 -9.27
CA PHE A 707 29.27 7.99 -10.38
C PHE A 707 30.16 9.19 -10.07
N MET A 708 29.58 10.27 -9.54
CA MET A 708 30.29 11.46 -9.08
C MET A 708 31.36 11.12 -8.02
N GLN A 709 30.99 10.32 -7.01
CA GLN A 709 31.95 9.82 -6.02
C GLN A 709 33.11 9.04 -6.67
N ARG A 710 32.80 8.15 -7.62
CA ARG A 710 33.80 7.31 -8.28
C ARG A 710 34.79 8.13 -9.11
N ILE A 711 34.30 9.05 -9.94
CA ILE A 711 35.18 9.89 -10.78
C ILE A 711 36.04 10.82 -9.93
N ASN A 712 35.50 11.33 -8.81
CA ASN A 712 36.27 12.13 -7.86
C ASN A 712 37.42 11.30 -7.25
N ALA A 713 37.11 10.12 -6.73
CA ALA A 713 38.12 9.22 -6.16
C ALA A 713 39.21 8.82 -7.17
N HIS A 714 38.82 8.57 -8.43
CA HIS A 714 39.74 8.25 -9.52
C HIS A 714 40.73 9.38 -9.80
N LEU A 715 40.24 10.62 -9.89
CA LEU A 715 41.08 11.80 -10.12
C LEU A 715 42.02 12.11 -8.96
N HIS A 716 41.56 11.90 -7.72
CA HIS A 716 42.42 11.97 -6.54
C HIS A 716 43.54 10.92 -6.59
N SER A 717 43.25 9.69 -7.05
CA SER A 717 44.27 8.65 -7.20
C SER A 717 45.36 9.03 -8.22
N LYS A 718 45.00 9.78 -9.27
CA LYS A 718 45.90 10.33 -10.30
C LYS A 718 46.61 11.62 -9.88
N LYS A 719 46.43 12.09 -8.63
CA LYS A 719 46.96 13.35 -8.09
C LYS A 719 46.53 14.59 -8.91
N GLN A 720 45.34 14.54 -9.50
CA GLN A 720 44.72 15.64 -10.24
C GLN A 720 43.34 15.93 -9.64
N PRO A 721 43.27 16.41 -8.38
CA PRO A 721 41.99 16.59 -7.68
C PRO A 721 41.09 17.57 -8.44
N PRO A 722 39.82 17.23 -8.69
CA PRO A 722 38.87 18.12 -9.33
C PRO A 722 38.31 19.14 -8.34
N TYR A 723 37.68 20.17 -8.86
CA TYR A 723 36.85 21.09 -8.09
C TYR A 723 35.39 20.65 -8.17
N VAL A 724 34.80 20.26 -7.04
CA VAL A 724 33.48 19.62 -7.00
C VAL A 724 32.41 20.61 -6.55
N ILE A 725 31.31 20.67 -7.30
CA ILE A 725 30.14 21.51 -7.02
C ILE A 725 28.92 20.59 -6.88
N ASN A 726 28.22 20.66 -5.75
CA ASN A 726 26.91 20.02 -5.57
C ASN A 726 25.79 21.04 -5.81
N LEU A 727 24.94 20.78 -6.81
CA LEU A 727 23.74 21.56 -7.10
C LEU A 727 22.45 20.83 -6.73
N ASP A 728 22.51 19.63 -6.16
CA ASP A 728 21.32 18.93 -5.67
C ASP A 728 20.99 19.39 -4.23
N PRO A 729 19.88 20.12 -4.00
CA PRO A 729 19.48 20.54 -2.66
C PRO A 729 18.75 19.42 -1.88
N ALA A 730 18.27 18.37 -2.56
CA ALA A 730 17.46 17.30 -1.97
C ALA A 730 18.30 16.10 -1.49
N VAL A 731 19.62 16.11 -1.74
CA VAL A 731 20.53 15.05 -1.28
C VAL A 731 20.77 15.14 0.24
N LEU A 732 20.43 14.07 0.96
CA LEU A 732 20.56 14.00 2.42
C LEU A 732 22.04 13.90 2.86
N THR A 733 22.79 12.98 2.24
CA THR A 733 24.21 12.75 2.53
C THR A 733 25.00 12.70 1.24
N VAL A 734 26.00 13.57 1.11
CA VAL A 734 26.89 13.60 -0.06
C VAL A 734 28.09 12.70 0.26
N PRO A 735 28.38 11.66 -0.53
CA PRO A 735 29.45 10.70 -0.26
C PRO A 735 30.85 11.17 -0.69
N PHE A 736 30.98 12.46 -0.99
CA PHE A 736 32.21 13.16 -1.37
C PHE A 736 32.24 14.54 -0.70
N ASP A 737 33.40 15.18 -0.63
CA ASP A 737 33.54 16.54 -0.07
C ASP A 737 33.37 17.60 -1.18
N PRO A 738 32.20 18.25 -1.32
CA PRO A 738 32.01 19.32 -2.30
C PRO A 738 32.78 20.58 -1.89
N ASN A 739 33.36 21.30 -2.86
CA ASN A 739 33.97 22.60 -2.63
C ASN A 739 32.92 23.72 -2.57
N ILE A 740 31.84 23.57 -3.35
CA ILE A 740 30.64 24.42 -3.31
C ILE A 740 29.44 23.49 -3.14
N ASP A 741 28.66 23.69 -2.09
CA ASP A 741 27.41 22.95 -1.85
C ASP A 741 26.24 23.92 -1.81
N ILE A 742 25.22 23.69 -2.65
CA ILE A 742 23.98 24.47 -2.65
C ILE A 742 23.31 24.48 -1.26
N ARG A 743 23.47 23.39 -0.48
CA ARG A 743 22.90 23.23 0.86
C ARG A 743 23.50 24.17 1.90
N ASP A 744 24.70 24.70 1.66
CA ASP A 744 25.31 25.73 2.52
C ASP A 744 24.62 27.10 2.38
N SER A 745 24.00 27.35 1.22
CA SER A 745 23.38 28.63 0.88
C SER A 745 21.86 28.63 0.98
N VAL A 746 21.24 27.46 0.74
CA VAL A 746 19.78 27.31 0.71
C VAL A 746 19.39 26.10 1.54
N ASN A 747 18.59 26.33 2.58
CA ASN A 747 18.00 25.25 3.36
C ASN A 747 16.75 24.74 2.63
N TYR A 748 16.90 23.60 1.95
CA TYR A 748 15.85 22.96 1.16
C TYR A 748 14.56 22.73 1.95
N GLU A 749 14.65 22.23 3.19
CA GLU A 749 13.48 21.99 4.04
C GLU A 749 12.77 23.28 4.44
N GLU A 750 13.53 24.34 4.69
CA GLU A 750 12.98 25.65 5.07
C GLU A 750 12.31 26.33 3.88
N VAL A 751 12.89 26.21 2.67
CA VAL A 751 12.27 26.70 1.44
C VAL A 751 10.95 25.99 1.16
N MET A 752 10.89 24.66 1.34
CA MET A 752 9.65 23.92 1.20
C MET A 752 8.58 24.38 2.22
N LYS A 753 8.99 24.63 3.47
CA LYS A 753 8.08 25.09 4.54
C LYS A 753 7.60 26.52 4.33
N GLN A 754 8.50 27.46 4.02
CA GLN A 754 8.17 28.88 3.88
C GLN A 754 7.29 29.16 2.66
N TYR A 755 7.53 28.46 1.55
CA TYR A 755 6.81 28.67 0.29
C TYR A 755 5.70 27.63 0.04
N ASN A 756 5.47 26.70 0.97
CA ASN A 756 4.49 25.60 0.87
C ASN A 756 4.62 24.82 -0.46
N LEU A 757 5.84 24.41 -0.78
CA LEU A 757 6.20 23.76 -2.05
C LEU A 757 6.46 22.27 -1.83
N GLY A 758 6.00 21.43 -2.77
CA GLY A 758 6.42 20.03 -2.86
C GLY A 758 7.88 19.88 -3.35
N PRO A 759 8.46 18.68 -3.32
CA PRO A 759 9.89 18.45 -3.59
C PRO A 759 10.41 19.07 -4.89
N ASN A 760 9.69 18.91 -6.01
CA ASN A 760 10.09 19.50 -7.29
C ASN A 760 10.01 21.02 -7.30
N GLY A 761 9.03 21.60 -6.60
CA GLY A 761 8.93 23.05 -6.40
C GLY A 761 10.04 23.57 -5.48
N GLY A 762 10.42 22.78 -4.46
CA GLY A 762 11.54 23.05 -3.56
C GLY A 762 12.88 23.05 -4.29
N ILE A 763 13.13 22.07 -5.16
CA ILE A 763 14.36 21.99 -5.98
C ILE A 763 14.43 23.20 -6.91
N LEU A 764 13.37 23.47 -7.66
CA LEU A 764 13.31 24.60 -8.60
C LEU A 764 13.56 25.93 -7.88
N THR A 765 12.90 26.15 -6.75
CA THR A 765 13.03 27.39 -5.97
C THR A 765 14.43 27.52 -5.38
N SER A 766 15.01 26.42 -4.92
CA SER A 766 16.39 26.40 -4.41
C SER A 766 17.41 26.71 -5.50
N LEU A 767 17.23 26.14 -6.70
CA LEU A 767 18.04 26.47 -7.88
C LEU A 767 17.87 27.93 -8.30
N ASN A 768 16.66 28.47 -8.25
CA ASN A 768 16.39 29.88 -8.56
C ASN A 768 17.13 30.82 -7.59
N LEU A 769 17.07 30.54 -6.28
CA LEU A 769 17.81 31.29 -5.27
C LEU A 769 19.32 31.19 -5.48
N PHE A 770 19.81 29.99 -5.82
CA PHE A 770 21.23 29.77 -6.09
C PHE A 770 21.72 30.47 -7.36
N ALA A 771 20.90 30.47 -8.43
CA ALA A 771 21.20 31.13 -9.70
C ALA A 771 21.43 32.65 -9.56
N THR A 772 20.82 33.30 -8.56
CA THR A 772 21.09 34.74 -8.27
C THR A 772 22.56 35.04 -7.94
N LYS A 773 23.34 34.02 -7.54
CA LYS A 773 24.75 34.12 -7.18
C LYS A 773 25.68 33.53 -8.24
N VAL A 774 25.18 33.19 -9.42
CA VAL A 774 25.96 32.54 -10.50
C VAL A 774 27.22 33.34 -10.86
N ASP A 775 27.11 34.67 -10.97
CA ASP A 775 28.23 35.55 -11.32
C ASP A 775 29.38 35.47 -10.30
N GLN A 776 29.03 35.32 -9.01
CA GLN A 776 30.02 35.18 -7.93
C GLN A 776 30.72 33.82 -8.00
N ILE A 777 29.97 32.76 -8.33
CA ILE A 777 30.48 31.40 -8.48
C ILE A 777 31.44 31.34 -9.68
N VAL A 778 31.02 31.84 -10.84
CA VAL A 778 31.87 31.88 -12.05
C VAL A 778 33.13 32.68 -11.79
N SER A 779 33.03 33.88 -11.21
CA SER A 779 34.20 34.70 -10.84
C SER A 779 35.16 33.98 -9.88
N LEU A 780 34.64 33.17 -8.96
CA LEU A 780 35.45 32.38 -8.03
C LEU A 780 36.14 31.21 -8.74
N LEU A 781 35.45 30.56 -9.69
CA LEU A 781 36.02 29.50 -10.50
C LEU A 781 37.13 30.03 -11.42
N GLU A 782 36.92 31.16 -12.09
CA GLU A 782 37.91 31.80 -12.96
C GLU A 782 39.20 32.16 -12.20
N LYS A 783 39.06 32.77 -11.01
CA LYS A 783 40.20 33.11 -10.15
C LYS A 783 40.98 31.88 -9.69
N ARG A 784 40.32 30.74 -9.50
CA ARG A 784 40.97 29.50 -9.05
C ARG A 784 41.49 28.65 -10.22
N ALA A 785 40.96 28.85 -11.43
CA ALA A 785 41.46 28.25 -12.66
C ALA A 785 42.71 28.98 -13.18
N GLN A 786 42.90 30.26 -12.85
CA GLN A 786 44.11 31.02 -13.19
C GLN A 786 45.23 30.84 -12.14
N PRO A 787 46.51 30.90 -12.55
CA PRO A 787 47.63 30.88 -11.61
C PRO A 787 47.61 32.15 -10.74
N ASP A 788 47.55 31.96 -9.42
CA ASP A 788 47.48 33.05 -8.45
C ASP A 788 48.86 33.75 -8.32
N PRO A 789 48.97 35.06 -8.66
CA PRO A 789 50.23 35.78 -8.55
C PRO A 789 50.74 35.93 -7.11
N ASP A 790 49.87 35.82 -6.10
CA ASP A 790 50.22 35.98 -4.68
C ASP A 790 50.61 34.65 -4.00
N ARG A 791 50.30 33.49 -4.61
CA ARG A 791 50.62 32.14 -4.08
C ARG A 791 51.08 31.21 -5.22
N PRO A 792 52.37 31.27 -5.64
CA PRO A 792 52.90 30.49 -6.77
C PRO A 792 52.91 28.97 -6.54
N ASP A 793 52.80 28.52 -5.28
CA ASP A 793 52.80 27.10 -4.89
C ASP A 793 51.44 26.42 -5.13
N ARG A 794 50.38 27.20 -5.36
CA ARG A 794 49.01 26.71 -5.52
C ARG A 794 48.79 26.27 -6.97
N LYS A 795 48.61 24.97 -7.17
CA LYS A 795 48.30 24.41 -8.49
C LYS A 795 46.93 24.92 -8.98
N PRO A 796 46.81 25.42 -10.23
CA PRO A 796 45.53 25.78 -10.83
C PRO A 796 44.57 24.59 -10.91
N ILE A 797 43.27 24.88 -10.91
CA ILE A 797 42.24 23.85 -11.09
C ILE A 797 42.17 23.45 -12.56
N ASP A 798 42.42 22.17 -12.83
CA ASP A 798 42.38 21.62 -14.19
C ASP A 798 40.97 21.13 -14.59
N ARG A 799 40.13 20.73 -13.63
CA ARG A 799 38.80 20.12 -13.88
C ARG A 799 37.77 20.56 -12.84
N ILE A 800 36.55 20.87 -13.29
CA ILE A 800 35.39 21.17 -12.46
C ILE A 800 34.35 20.08 -12.71
N ILE A 801 33.75 19.54 -11.66
CA ILE A 801 32.67 18.56 -11.77
C ILE A 801 31.45 19.06 -11.01
N VAL A 802 30.30 19.00 -11.67
CA VAL A 802 29.03 19.53 -11.16
C VAL A 802 28.03 18.38 -11.03
N ASP A 803 27.56 18.13 -9.81
CA ASP A 803 26.47 17.17 -9.55
C ASP A 803 25.13 17.89 -9.64
N THR A 804 24.28 17.47 -10.57
CA THR A 804 22.96 18.07 -10.85
C THR A 804 21.85 17.30 -10.13
N PRO A 805 20.69 17.94 -9.84
CA PRO A 805 19.56 17.26 -9.19
C PRO A 805 19.12 15.94 -9.83
N GLY A 806 18.63 15.02 -9.00
CA GLY A 806 18.11 13.70 -9.41
C GLY A 806 17.03 13.74 -10.50
N GLN A 807 16.16 14.75 -10.43
CA GLN A 807 15.05 15.04 -11.35
C GLN A 807 15.56 15.87 -12.55
N ILE A 808 15.69 15.24 -13.73
CA ILE A 808 16.28 15.87 -14.92
C ILE A 808 15.43 17.06 -15.39
N GLU A 809 14.11 16.96 -15.29
CA GLU A 809 13.21 18.01 -15.79
C GLU A 809 13.33 19.31 -14.98
N ALA A 810 13.57 19.20 -13.67
CA ALA A 810 13.75 20.36 -12.79
C ALA A 810 15.01 21.16 -13.12
N PHE A 811 16.04 20.52 -13.69
CA PHE A 811 17.29 21.18 -14.08
C PHE A 811 17.28 21.62 -15.56
N VAL A 812 17.03 20.70 -16.50
CA VAL A 812 17.18 20.99 -17.95
C VAL A 812 16.12 21.96 -18.48
N TRP A 813 14.89 21.88 -17.98
CA TRP A 813 13.78 22.71 -18.47
C TRP A 813 13.52 23.94 -17.61
N SER A 814 14.33 24.17 -16.57
CA SER A 814 14.22 25.38 -15.75
C SER A 814 15.05 26.53 -16.32
N ALA A 815 14.55 27.74 -16.13
CA ALA A 815 15.30 28.97 -16.45
C ALA A 815 16.63 29.00 -15.69
N SER A 816 16.64 28.59 -14.42
CA SER A 816 17.85 28.59 -13.58
C SER A 816 18.89 27.58 -14.02
N GLY A 817 18.50 26.38 -14.45
CA GLY A 817 19.44 25.42 -15.02
C GLY A 817 20.04 25.92 -16.33
N THR A 818 19.23 26.55 -17.19
CA THR A 818 19.69 27.18 -18.44
C THR A 818 20.72 28.28 -18.15
N ILE A 819 20.41 29.21 -17.24
CA ILE A 819 21.32 30.30 -16.84
C ILE A 819 22.65 29.75 -16.30
N LEU A 820 22.59 28.72 -15.45
CA LEU A 820 23.79 28.09 -14.89
C LEU A 820 24.67 27.44 -15.97
N LEU A 821 24.06 26.67 -16.89
CA LEU A 821 24.77 26.01 -17.98
C LEU A 821 25.40 27.01 -18.95
N GLU A 822 24.66 28.04 -19.36
CA GLU A 822 25.16 29.09 -20.26
C GLU A 822 26.30 29.89 -19.61
N SER A 823 26.16 30.23 -18.33
CA SER A 823 27.20 30.96 -17.59
C SER A 823 28.49 30.14 -17.51
N LEU A 824 28.38 28.83 -17.21
CA LEU A 824 29.54 27.93 -17.18
C LEU A 824 30.16 27.74 -18.56
N ALA A 825 29.33 27.50 -19.59
CA ALA A 825 29.79 27.31 -20.97
C ALA A 825 30.46 28.57 -21.54
N SER A 826 30.03 29.77 -21.13
CA SER A 826 30.65 31.02 -21.57
C SER A 826 32.07 31.21 -21.04
N SER A 827 32.41 30.58 -19.91
CA SER A 827 33.68 30.77 -19.20
C SER A 827 34.61 29.57 -19.32
N PHE A 828 34.06 28.36 -19.44
CA PHE A 828 34.80 27.10 -19.48
C PHE A 828 34.26 26.15 -20.55
N PRO A 829 35.12 25.36 -21.22
CA PRO A 829 34.67 24.23 -22.03
C PRO A 829 33.81 23.27 -21.21
N THR A 830 32.54 23.15 -21.57
CA THR A 830 31.53 22.42 -20.78
C THR A 830 31.01 21.22 -21.56
N VAL A 831 31.03 20.04 -20.93
CA VAL A 831 30.56 18.78 -21.50
C VAL A 831 29.50 18.18 -20.57
N ILE A 832 28.37 17.73 -21.13
CA ILE A 832 27.27 17.11 -20.39
C ILE A 832 27.49 15.59 -20.33
N ALA A 833 27.44 15.01 -19.14
CA ALA A 833 27.43 13.56 -18.95
C ALA A 833 25.99 13.08 -18.67
N TYR A 834 25.37 12.41 -19.65
CA TYR A 834 24.04 11.84 -19.49
C TYR A 834 24.13 10.40 -18.98
N VAL A 835 23.84 10.20 -17.69
CA VAL A 835 24.04 8.90 -17.01
C VAL A 835 22.79 8.02 -17.12
N ILE A 836 22.94 6.91 -17.82
CA ILE A 836 21.90 5.91 -18.14
C ILE A 836 22.08 4.66 -17.28
N ASP A 837 20.98 4.07 -16.82
CA ASP A 837 20.98 2.79 -16.10
C ASP A 837 21.00 1.62 -17.10
N THR A 838 22.14 0.93 -17.23
CA THR A 838 22.34 -0.11 -18.28
C THR A 838 21.35 -1.27 -18.16
N PRO A 839 21.15 -1.91 -16.98
CA PRO A 839 20.13 -2.94 -16.80
C PRO A 839 18.73 -2.55 -17.27
N ARG A 840 18.34 -1.29 -16.99
CA ARG A 840 17.01 -0.79 -17.34
C ARG A 840 16.84 -0.50 -18.83
N THR A 841 17.96 -0.32 -19.54
CA THR A 841 18.00 0.09 -20.95
C THR A 841 18.11 -1.11 -21.90
N ALA A 842 18.11 -2.34 -21.37
CA ALA A 842 18.16 -3.57 -22.15
C ALA A 842 16.94 -3.82 -23.04
N SER A 843 15.80 -3.18 -22.78
CA SER A 843 14.67 -3.22 -23.71
C SER A 843 14.86 -2.16 -24.80
N THR A 844 14.64 -2.55 -26.06
CA THR A 844 14.78 -1.72 -27.29
C THR A 844 14.15 -0.36 -27.18
N SER A 845 13.15 -0.27 -26.33
CA SER A 845 12.19 0.78 -26.41
C SER A 845 12.31 1.78 -25.25
N THR A 846 12.87 1.35 -24.12
CA THR A 846 13.48 2.26 -23.13
C THR A 846 14.83 2.75 -23.59
N PHE A 847 15.57 1.95 -24.35
CA PHE A 847 16.70 2.46 -25.12
C PHE A 847 16.26 3.63 -26.00
N MET A 848 15.21 3.48 -26.84
CA MET A 848 14.73 4.59 -27.65
C MET A 848 14.28 5.80 -26.81
N SER A 849 13.51 5.59 -25.73
CA SER A 849 13.08 6.71 -24.89
C SER A 849 14.27 7.46 -24.27
N ASN A 850 15.29 6.76 -23.77
CA ASN A 850 16.51 7.38 -23.26
C ASN A 850 17.27 8.12 -24.36
N MET A 851 17.29 7.60 -25.59
CA MET A 851 17.94 8.26 -26.72
C MET A 851 17.17 9.52 -27.17
N LEU A 852 15.83 9.49 -27.18
CA LEU A 852 15.01 10.68 -27.43
C LEU A 852 15.20 11.75 -26.35
N TYR A 853 15.34 11.34 -25.09
CA TYR A 853 15.69 12.26 -24.01
C TYR A 853 17.07 12.87 -24.20
N ALA A 854 18.07 12.05 -24.53
CA ALA A 854 19.42 12.52 -24.82
C ALA A 854 19.41 13.53 -25.98
N CYS A 855 18.66 13.23 -27.05
CA CYS A 855 18.46 14.11 -28.19
C CYS A 855 17.84 15.45 -27.78
N SER A 856 16.75 15.41 -27.00
CA SER A 856 16.09 16.60 -26.48
C SER A 856 17.01 17.47 -25.62
N ILE A 857 17.81 16.87 -24.75
CA ILE A 857 18.81 17.58 -23.92
C ILE A 857 19.88 18.21 -24.80
N LEU A 858 20.39 17.49 -25.81
CA LEU A 858 21.40 18.00 -26.73
C LEU A 858 20.87 19.23 -27.50
N TYR A 859 19.66 19.16 -28.04
CA TYR A 859 19.06 20.28 -28.77
C TYR A 859 18.75 21.48 -27.85
N LYS A 860 18.31 21.22 -26.62
CA LYS A 860 17.99 22.29 -25.67
C LYS A 860 19.24 23.00 -25.16
N THR A 861 20.29 22.25 -24.82
CA THR A 861 21.52 22.80 -24.23
C THR A 861 22.52 23.25 -25.28
N LYS A 862 22.52 22.63 -26.47
CA LYS A 862 23.48 22.82 -27.56
C LYS A 862 24.94 22.57 -27.13
N LEU A 863 25.17 21.85 -26.03
CA LEU A 863 26.50 21.55 -25.50
C LEU A 863 26.94 20.13 -25.88
N PRO A 864 28.24 19.88 -26.09
CA PRO A 864 28.76 18.54 -26.30
C PRO A 864 28.36 17.58 -25.17
N MET A 865 27.92 16.38 -25.53
CA MET A 865 27.34 15.41 -24.59
C MET A 865 27.98 14.03 -24.75
N VAL A 866 28.18 13.35 -23.61
CA VAL A 866 28.63 11.95 -23.52
C VAL A 866 27.54 11.11 -22.87
N LEU A 867 27.17 9.99 -23.50
CA LEU A 867 26.25 9.02 -22.93
C LEU A 867 27.03 8.04 -22.04
N VAL A 868 26.70 8.00 -20.75
CA VAL A 868 27.37 7.15 -19.77
C VAL A 868 26.44 6.02 -19.35
N PHE A 869 26.67 4.83 -19.90
CA PHE A 869 25.96 3.62 -19.53
C PHE A 869 26.55 3.05 -18.23
N ASN A 870 25.89 3.31 -17.10
CA ASN A 870 26.36 2.94 -15.77
C ASN A 870 25.87 1.55 -15.34
N LYS A 871 26.51 0.96 -14.33
CA LYS A 871 26.23 -0.38 -13.77
C LYS A 871 26.59 -1.53 -14.72
N THR A 872 27.69 -1.39 -15.45
CA THR A 872 28.21 -2.47 -16.32
C THR A 872 28.65 -3.72 -15.55
N ASP A 873 28.79 -3.63 -14.23
CA ASP A 873 29.00 -4.78 -13.34
C ASP A 873 27.76 -5.67 -13.19
N VAL A 874 26.57 -5.16 -13.56
CA VAL A 874 25.30 -5.90 -13.51
C VAL A 874 24.91 -6.41 -14.89
N GLN A 875 25.01 -5.57 -15.92
CA GLN A 875 24.74 -5.94 -17.31
C GLN A 875 25.70 -5.23 -18.27
N ASP A 876 26.26 -5.98 -19.22
CA ASP A 876 27.18 -5.42 -20.22
C ASP A 876 26.45 -4.49 -21.20
N ALA A 877 27.11 -3.40 -21.61
CA ALA A 877 26.53 -2.37 -22.46
C ALA A 877 26.81 -2.58 -23.97
N ALA A 878 27.37 -3.73 -24.36
CA ALA A 878 27.72 -4.00 -25.77
C ALA A 878 26.50 -3.93 -26.70
N PHE A 879 25.34 -4.42 -26.26
CA PHE A 879 24.09 -4.36 -27.04
C PHE A 879 23.70 -2.93 -27.39
N ALA A 880 23.87 -1.98 -26.46
CA ALA A 880 23.53 -0.58 -26.68
C ALA A 880 24.47 0.05 -27.71
N ARG A 881 25.75 -0.31 -27.70
CA ARG A 881 26.72 0.13 -28.71
C ARG A 881 26.33 -0.38 -30.09
N GLU A 882 26.03 -1.67 -30.19
CA GLU A 882 25.57 -2.31 -31.42
C GLU A 882 24.32 -1.61 -31.96
N TRP A 883 23.32 -1.34 -31.13
CA TRP A 883 22.08 -0.68 -31.55
C TRP A 883 22.24 0.78 -31.98
N MET A 884 23.25 1.50 -31.50
CA MET A 884 23.54 2.86 -31.95
C MET A 884 24.32 2.91 -33.27
N THR A 885 25.13 1.90 -33.56
CA THR A 885 26.01 1.87 -34.75
C THR A 885 25.48 1.02 -35.89
N ASP A 886 24.64 0.03 -35.59
CA ASP A 886 24.09 -0.92 -36.54
C ASP A 886 22.56 -0.87 -36.48
N PHE A 887 22.01 -0.16 -37.46
CA PHE A 887 20.58 -0.01 -37.65
C PHE A 887 19.88 -1.35 -37.91
N GLU A 888 20.50 -2.27 -38.67
CA GLU A 888 19.91 -3.58 -38.95
C GLU A 888 19.84 -4.42 -37.68
N ALA A 889 20.88 -4.37 -36.83
CA ALA A 889 20.88 -5.03 -35.53
C ALA A 889 19.79 -4.48 -34.59
N PHE A 890 19.58 -3.16 -34.56
CA PHE A 890 18.49 -2.56 -33.77
C PHE A 890 17.11 -2.91 -34.34
N GLN A 891 16.92 -2.88 -35.66
CA GLN A 891 15.66 -3.29 -36.29
C GLN A 891 15.37 -4.77 -36.07
N GLU A 892 16.38 -5.63 -36.14
CA GLU A 892 16.25 -7.05 -35.86
C GLU A 892 15.97 -7.31 -34.39
N ALA A 893 16.56 -6.54 -33.46
CA ALA A 893 16.20 -6.57 -32.05
C ALA A 893 14.77 -6.09 -31.81
N LEU A 894 14.33 -5.04 -32.51
CA LEU A 894 12.97 -4.52 -32.46
C LEU A 894 11.97 -5.54 -33.02
N ARG A 895 12.30 -6.20 -34.14
CA ARG A 895 11.50 -7.28 -34.73
C ARG A 895 11.51 -8.52 -33.86
N ARG A 896 12.62 -8.88 -33.19
CA ARG A 896 12.64 -9.95 -32.18
C ARG A 896 11.78 -9.62 -30.98
N ASP A 897 11.78 -8.36 -30.51
CA ASP A 897 10.91 -7.89 -29.44
C ASP A 897 9.43 -7.87 -29.89
N GLU A 898 9.15 -7.61 -31.19
CA GLU A 898 7.80 -7.63 -31.80
C GLU A 898 7.29 -9.05 -32.13
N GLU A 899 8.13 -9.95 -32.65
CA GLU A 899 7.81 -11.32 -33.07
C GLU A 899 7.91 -12.33 -31.92
N GLY A 900 8.84 -12.12 -30.98
CA GLY A 900 8.96 -12.90 -29.74
C GLY A 900 7.80 -12.67 -28.76
N GLY A 901 6.89 -11.74 -29.07
CA GLY A 901 5.61 -11.54 -28.38
C GLY A 901 4.55 -12.61 -28.68
N ASP A 902 4.71 -13.39 -29.76
CA ASP A 902 3.75 -14.41 -30.22
C ASP A 902 4.49 -15.69 -30.71
N GLY A 903 5.01 -16.55 -29.82
CA GLY A 903 5.45 -17.90 -30.22
C GLY A 903 6.31 -18.69 -29.22
N GLU A 904 5.84 -19.88 -28.85
CA GLU A 904 6.53 -20.88 -28.01
C GLU A 904 7.91 -21.31 -28.56
N THR A 905 8.96 -21.39 -27.72
CA THR A 905 9.73 -22.61 -27.34
C THR A 905 11.15 -22.33 -26.81
N GLY A 906 11.39 -22.70 -25.54
CA GLY A 906 12.56 -23.44 -25.04
C GLY A 906 13.98 -22.81 -24.98
N GLY A 907 14.51 -22.62 -23.77
CA GLY A 907 15.95 -22.77 -23.47
C GLY A 907 16.60 -21.71 -22.58
N ASP A 908 16.88 -22.09 -21.32
CA ASP A 908 17.90 -21.60 -20.37
C ASP A 908 18.28 -20.11 -20.26
N GLY A 909 18.05 -19.56 -19.05
CA GLY A 909 19.14 -18.98 -18.26
C GLY A 909 19.38 -17.47 -18.28
N SER A 910 19.00 -16.83 -17.15
CA SER A 910 19.60 -15.64 -16.52
C SER A 910 19.10 -14.22 -16.88
N GLY A 911 18.47 -13.60 -15.87
CA GLY A 911 18.38 -12.16 -15.48
C GLY A 911 18.31 -11.07 -16.56
N GLY A 912 17.44 -10.06 -16.53
CA GLY A 912 16.61 -9.53 -15.47
C GLY A 912 16.42 -8.01 -15.70
N GLY A 913 15.18 -7.58 -15.91
CA GLY A 913 14.65 -6.25 -15.53
C GLY A 913 15.16 -4.99 -16.23
N GLY A 914 14.45 -4.56 -17.27
CA GLY A 914 14.54 -3.19 -17.79
C GLY A 914 13.37 -2.82 -18.68
N GLY A 915 12.36 -2.16 -18.10
CA GLY A 915 11.09 -1.90 -18.76
C GLY A 915 11.12 -0.71 -19.72
N GLY A 916 10.27 -0.81 -20.74
CA GLY A 916 9.72 0.19 -21.67
C GLY A 916 10.06 -0.19 -23.11
N HIS A 917 9.20 -0.14 -24.12
CA HIS A 917 8.07 0.72 -24.49
C HIS A 917 7.48 0.08 -25.79
N GLY A 918 7.03 -1.18 -25.78
CA GLY A 918 6.41 -1.78 -26.98
C GLY A 918 5.07 -1.11 -27.27
N GLY A 919 5.08 0.03 -27.97
CA GLY A 919 3.86 0.74 -28.26
C GLY A 919 3.04 0.02 -29.32
N SER A 920 1.82 0.51 -29.49
CA SER A 920 0.88 0.09 -30.52
C SER A 920 1.55 -0.08 -31.89
N GLY A 921 0.92 -0.73 -32.87
CA GLY A 921 1.43 -0.74 -34.26
C GLY A 921 1.75 0.65 -34.85
N TYR A 922 1.34 1.74 -34.18
CA TYR A 922 1.81 3.10 -34.43
C TYR A 922 3.20 3.42 -33.87
N MET A 923 3.55 2.94 -32.67
CA MET A 923 4.91 3.06 -32.13
C MET A 923 5.87 2.11 -32.83
N GLY A 924 5.49 0.88 -33.20
CA GLY A 924 6.34 0.02 -34.03
C GLY A 924 6.64 0.66 -35.39
N SER A 925 5.64 1.28 -36.03
CA SER A 925 5.86 2.06 -37.26
C SER A 925 6.60 3.38 -37.02
N LEU A 926 6.41 4.06 -35.89
CA LEU A 926 7.17 5.26 -35.51
C LEU A 926 8.62 4.93 -35.19
N LEU A 927 8.91 3.87 -34.44
CA LEU A 927 10.25 3.37 -34.11
C LEU A 927 10.96 2.89 -35.38
N ASN A 928 10.25 2.20 -36.29
CA ASN A 928 10.77 1.87 -37.62
C ASN A 928 11.01 3.12 -38.48
N SER A 929 10.18 4.16 -38.38
CA SER A 929 10.37 5.42 -39.12
C SER A 929 11.47 6.30 -38.52
N MET A 930 11.63 6.29 -37.19
CA MET A 930 12.60 7.10 -36.45
C MET A 930 13.98 6.46 -36.37
N SER A 931 14.08 5.13 -36.37
CA SER A 931 15.37 4.42 -36.36
C SER A 931 16.25 4.81 -37.55
N LEU A 932 15.65 5.01 -38.73
CA LEU A 932 16.33 5.43 -39.95
C LEU A 932 16.79 6.90 -39.91
N MET A 933 16.05 7.77 -39.22
CA MET A 933 16.39 9.19 -39.05
C MET A 933 17.43 9.42 -37.94
N LEU A 934 17.57 8.46 -37.01
CA LEU A 934 18.39 8.61 -35.81
C LEU A 934 19.77 7.94 -35.93
N GLU A 935 20.03 7.12 -36.94
CA GLU A 935 21.37 6.56 -37.20
C GLU A 935 22.41 7.67 -37.44
N GLU A 936 22.08 8.63 -38.31
CA GLU A 936 22.96 9.78 -38.59
C GLU A 936 23.21 10.60 -37.31
N PHE A 937 22.18 10.74 -36.46
CA PHE A 937 22.28 11.43 -35.18
C PHE A 937 23.14 10.68 -34.14
N TYR A 938 22.96 9.35 -34.02
CA TYR A 938 23.69 8.53 -33.05
C TYR A 938 25.17 8.37 -33.39
N SER A 939 25.53 8.43 -34.68
CA SER A 939 26.93 8.40 -35.12
C SER A 939 27.80 9.52 -34.52
N HIS A 940 27.17 10.63 -34.07
CA HIS A 940 27.84 11.78 -33.47
C HIS A 940 27.87 11.77 -31.93
N LEU A 941 27.16 10.83 -31.29
CA LEU A 941 27.13 10.72 -29.83
C LEU A 941 28.23 9.77 -29.32
N SER A 942 29.09 10.28 -28.43
CA SER A 942 30.08 9.44 -27.75
C SER A 942 29.40 8.64 -26.63
N MET A 943 29.54 7.32 -26.68
CA MET A 943 29.05 6.42 -25.64
C MET A 943 30.20 5.73 -24.90
N VAL A 944 30.08 5.73 -23.58
CA VAL A 944 31.03 5.05 -22.68
C VAL A 944 30.27 4.15 -21.71
N ALA A 945 30.81 2.96 -21.49
CA ALA A 945 30.28 1.95 -20.58
C ALA A 945 31.08 1.98 -19.27
N VAL A 946 30.42 2.24 -18.13
CA VAL A 946 31.09 2.45 -16.83
C VAL A 946 30.44 1.63 -15.72
N SER A 947 31.25 1.13 -14.78
CA SER A 947 30.75 0.70 -13.46
C SER A 947 31.19 1.68 -12.39
N SER A 948 30.23 2.41 -11.81
CA SER A 948 30.52 3.28 -10.65
C SER A 948 30.95 2.50 -9.39
N ARG A 949 30.63 1.21 -9.31
CA ARG A 949 30.96 0.34 -8.18
C ARG A 949 32.35 -0.29 -8.31
N VAL A 950 32.73 -0.73 -9.49
CA VAL A 950 34.03 -1.40 -9.72
C VAL A 950 35.08 -0.39 -10.20
N GLY A 951 34.66 0.64 -10.93
CA GLY A 951 35.53 1.67 -11.52
C GLY A 951 36.01 1.33 -12.94
N THR A 952 35.46 0.29 -13.56
CA THR A 952 35.75 -0.07 -14.96
C THR A 952 35.18 1.00 -15.91
N GLY A 953 35.91 1.34 -16.97
CA GLY A 953 35.49 2.31 -18.00
C GLY A 953 35.61 3.79 -17.60
N VAL A 954 36.09 4.11 -16.40
CA VAL A 954 36.27 5.52 -15.97
C VAL A 954 37.39 6.22 -16.75
N ASP A 955 38.42 5.49 -17.17
CA ASP A 955 39.48 6.04 -18.03
C ASP A 955 38.93 6.41 -19.41
N ASP A 956 38.20 5.49 -20.05
CA ASP A 956 37.51 5.71 -21.33
C ASP A 956 36.55 6.91 -21.26
N PHE A 957 35.90 7.12 -20.12
CA PHE A 957 35.04 8.29 -19.90
C PHE A 957 35.83 9.61 -19.99
N PHE A 958 36.99 9.69 -19.36
CA PHE A 958 37.81 10.90 -19.43
C PHE A 958 38.47 11.11 -20.79
N GLU A 959 38.73 10.05 -21.55
CA GLU A 959 39.17 10.15 -22.95
C GLU A 959 38.05 10.76 -23.82
N ALA A 960 36.81 10.26 -23.71
CA ALA A 960 35.66 10.81 -24.41
C ALA A 960 35.36 12.27 -24.03
N VAL A 961 35.55 12.64 -22.76
CA VAL A 961 35.40 14.04 -22.30
C VAL A 961 36.45 14.96 -22.94
N GLU A 962 37.70 14.51 -23.13
CA GLU A 962 38.73 15.32 -23.77
C GLU A 962 38.47 15.50 -25.28
N GLU A 963 37.93 14.47 -25.95
CA GLU A 963 37.45 14.57 -27.33
C GLU A 963 36.32 15.61 -27.46
N LYS A 964 35.28 15.50 -26.62
CA LYS A 964 34.14 16.43 -26.61
C LYS A 964 34.52 17.85 -26.18
N ARG A 965 35.57 18.01 -25.38
CA ARG A 965 36.15 19.33 -25.08
C ARG A 965 36.78 19.96 -26.33
N GLN A 966 37.45 19.19 -27.17
CA GLN A 966 38.01 19.72 -28.43
C GLN A 966 36.89 20.14 -29.40
N GLU A 967 35.81 19.35 -29.47
CA GLU A 967 34.58 19.69 -30.20
C GLU A 967 33.97 21.01 -29.70
N PHE A 968 33.88 21.21 -28.37
CA PHE A 968 33.43 22.47 -27.78
C PHE A 968 34.23 23.69 -28.29
N VAL A 969 35.56 23.57 -28.31
CA VAL A 969 36.47 24.66 -28.70
C VAL A 969 36.43 24.91 -30.21
N GLN A 970 36.25 23.87 -31.02
CA GLN A 970 36.24 23.98 -32.48
C GLN A 970 34.91 24.51 -33.01
N ASP A 971 33.79 23.98 -32.52
CA ASP A 971 32.48 24.22 -33.13
C ASP A 971 31.64 25.22 -32.32
N TYR A 972 31.57 25.03 -31.00
CA TYR A 972 30.68 25.82 -30.14
C TYR A 972 31.26 27.19 -29.75
N GLN A 973 32.54 27.25 -29.39
CA GLN A 973 33.18 28.48 -28.94
C GLN A 973 33.13 29.61 -29.99
N PRO A 974 33.41 29.38 -31.30
CA PRO A 974 33.30 30.43 -32.32
C PRO A 974 31.86 30.92 -32.54
N GLU A 975 30.87 30.05 -32.39
CA GLU A 975 29.45 30.45 -32.49
C GLU A 975 29.05 31.35 -31.32
N LEU A 976 29.49 31.01 -30.10
CA LEU A 976 29.26 31.80 -28.90
C LEU A 976 29.93 33.19 -28.98
N GLU A 977 31.18 33.24 -29.48
CA GLU A 977 31.89 34.50 -29.71
C GLU A 977 31.19 35.38 -30.77
N ARG A 978 30.67 34.78 -31.84
CA ARG A 978 29.89 35.48 -32.88
C ARG A 978 28.60 36.09 -32.31
N ARG A 979 27.83 35.31 -31.52
CA ARG A 979 26.61 35.81 -30.85
C ARG A 979 26.93 36.94 -29.88
N ARG A 980 28.02 36.84 -29.12
CA ARG A 980 28.47 37.91 -28.21
C ARG A 980 28.81 39.19 -28.97
N GLN A 981 29.54 39.11 -30.06
CA GLN A 981 29.88 40.27 -30.89
C GLN A 981 28.63 40.92 -31.49
N GLN A 982 27.67 40.12 -31.98
CA GLN A 982 26.38 40.63 -32.47
C GLN A 982 25.60 41.37 -31.38
N ARG A 983 25.54 40.81 -30.16
CA ARG A 983 24.85 41.43 -29.02
C ARG A 983 25.54 42.72 -28.56
N GLU A 984 26.88 42.75 -28.54
CA GLU A 984 27.66 43.96 -28.23
C GLU A 984 27.48 45.04 -29.32
N GLU A 985 27.43 44.67 -30.60
CA GLU A 985 27.13 45.58 -31.70
C GLU A 985 25.69 46.11 -31.65
N GLN A 986 24.70 45.27 -31.32
CA GLN A 986 23.32 45.68 -31.13
C GLN A 986 23.18 46.62 -29.92
N LYS A 987 23.81 46.31 -28.77
CA LYS A 987 23.83 47.21 -27.61
C LYS A 987 24.52 48.54 -27.93
N LYS A 988 25.59 48.52 -28.73
CA LYS A 988 26.26 49.74 -29.19
C LYS A 988 25.39 50.55 -30.14
N LYS A 989 24.73 49.91 -31.12
CA LYS A 989 23.76 50.56 -32.01
C LYS A 989 22.57 51.12 -31.24
N ALA A 990 22.07 50.42 -30.22
CA ALA A 990 21.00 50.90 -29.35
C ALA A 990 21.44 52.11 -28.52
N ARG A 991 22.64 52.06 -27.93
CA ARG A 991 23.21 53.16 -27.15
C ARG A 991 23.52 54.40 -28.01
N ASP A 992 24.02 54.20 -29.23
CA ASP A 992 24.26 55.28 -30.19
C ASP A 992 22.92 55.90 -30.64
N LYS A 993 21.90 55.08 -30.88
CA LYS A 993 20.54 55.53 -31.22
C LYS A 993 19.87 56.27 -30.05
N GLU A 994 20.17 55.89 -28.81
CA GLU A 994 19.71 56.58 -27.59
C GLU A 994 20.46 57.90 -27.36
N LEU A 995 21.78 57.93 -27.57
CA LEU A 995 22.59 59.15 -27.54
C LEU A 995 22.19 60.15 -28.62
N ASP A 996 21.89 59.69 -29.84
CA ASP A 996 21.33 60.52 -30.91
C ASP A 996 19.94 61.05 -30.54
N ARG A 997 19.12 60.26 -29.84
CA ARG A 997 17.82 60.71 -29.32
C ARG A 997 17.97 61.77 -28.22
N MET A 998 18.95 61.62 -27.33
CA MET A 998 19.26 62.61 -26.28
C MET A 998 19.85 63.90 -26.86
N MET A 999 20.72 63.81 -27.89
CA MET A 999 21.25 64.98 -28.60
C MET A 999 20.18 65.70 -29.44
N SER A 1000 19.24 64.95 -30.02
CA SER A 1000 18.04 65.49 -30.67
C SER A 1000 17.09 66.18 -29.67
N GLY A 1001 16.95 65.62 -28.46
CA GLY A 1001 16.14 66.19 -27.36
C GLY A 1001 16.70 67.50 -26.77
N MET A 1002 18.02 67.73 -26.80
CA MET A 1002 18.62 69.01 -26.44
C MET A 1002 18.50 70.08 -27.56
N SER A 1003 18.15 69.67 -28.79
CA SER A 1003 18.03 70.54 -29.96
C SER A 1003 16.60 71.03 -30.24
N MET A 1004 15.58 70.60 -29.50
CA MET A 1004 14.21 71.08 -29.66
C MET A 1004 13.56 71.48 -28.33
N GLY A 1005 13.88 72.70 -27.89
CA GLY A 1005 12.96 73.47 -27.05
C GLY A 1005 11.87 74.07 -27.92
N GLY A 1006 10.62 73.58 -27.79
CA GLY A 1006 9.47 74.24 -28.42
C GLY A 1006 8.27 73.34 -28.67
N GLY A 1007 7.40 73.22 -27.66
CA GLY A 1007 5.93 73.26 -27.77
C GLY A 1007 5.18 72.20 -28.60
N GLY A 1008 4.24 71.52 -27.92
CA GLY A 1008 2.87 71.40 -28.45
C GLY A 1008 2.34 69.99 -28.77
N ALA A 1009 1.47 69.52 -27.87
CA ALA A 1009 0.19 68.82 -28.08
C ALA A 1009 0.09 67.45 -28.80
N ARG A 1010 -0.66 66.56 -28.11
CA ARG A 1010 -1.24 65.27 -28.51
C ARG A 1010 -2.15 65.37 -29.75
N ASP A 1011 -2.16 64.37 -30.63
CA ASP A 1011 -3.14 63.25 -30.59
C ASP A 1011 -2.81 62.12 -31.59
N SER A 1012 -3.33 60.93 -31.27
CA SER A 1012 -3.58 59.69 -32.03
C SER A 1012 -3.07 59.50 -33.47
N ASP A 1013 -2.29 58.43 -33.69
CA ASP A 1013 -2.62 57.31 -34.61
C ASP A 1013 -1.43 56.34 -34.69
N VAL A 1014 -1.64 55.07 -34.34
CA VAL A 1014 -0.71 53.99 -34.70
C VAL A 1014 -1.50 52.98 -35.52
N GLU A 1015 -1.41 53.15 -36.83
CA GLU A 1015 -1.69 52.12 -37.81
C GLU A 1015 -0.71 50.95 -37.60
N VAL A 1016 -1.28 49.74 -37.50
CA VAL A 1016 -0.52 48.49 -37.54
C VAL A 1016 -0.14 48.24 -39.00
N ALA A 1017 1.09 48.61 -39.35
CA ALA A 1017 1.72 48.21 -40.60
C ALA A 1017 2.50 46.91 -40.36
N SER A 1018 2.01 45.84 -40.97
CA SER A 1018 2.73 44.60 -41.22
C SER A 1018 3.85 44.85 -42.22
N ASP A 1019 5.07 44.43 -41.89
CA ASP A 1019 6.05 43.99 -42.89
C ASP A 1019 7.01 42.98 -42.25
N ASP A 1020 7.16 41.88 -42.95
CA ASP A 1020 8.02 40.73 -42.67
C ASP A 1020 9.49 41.14 -42.46
N ALA A 1021 10.06 40.66 -41.36
CA ALA A 1021 11.50 40.46 -41.21
C ALA A 1021 11.76 39.35 -40.19
N ASP A 1022 12.08 38.18 -40.73
CA ASP A 1022 12.88 37.06 -40.22
C ASP A 1022 13.09 36.89 -38.69
N ASP A 1023 12.70 35.69 -38.25
CA ASP A 1023 13.03 35.00 -37.01
C ASP A 1023 14.48 35.25 -36.51
N ASP A 1024 14.60 35.79 -35.30
CA ASP A 1024 15.58 35.41 -34.26
C ASP A 1024 15.43 36.36 -33.05
N ASP A 1025 14.36 36.21 -32.25
CA ASP A 1025 14.18 36.92 -30.97
C ASP A 1025 13.65 35.95 -29.89
N ASP A 1026 14.53 35.06 -29.41
CA ASP A 1026 14.30 34.20 -28.22
C ASP A 1026 15.00 34.78 -26.96
N ASP A 1027 15.67 35.94 -27.11
CA ASP A 1027 16.44 36.63 -26.05
C ASP A 1027 15.63 37.75 -25.35
N SER A 1028 14.62 38.36 -26.00
CA SER A 1028 13.83 39.46 -25.42
C SER A 1028 12.92 39.00 -24.27
N ASP A 1029 12.42 37.77 -24.35
CA ASP A 1029 11.56 37.17 -23.33
C ASP A 1029 12.33 36.81 -22.05
N GLN A 1030 13.65 36.58 -22.15
CA GLN A 1030 14.49 36.21 -21.01
C GLN A 1030 14.96 37.42 -20.20
N GLU A 1031 15.25 38.57 -20.86
CA GLU A 1031 15.60 39.82 -20.16
C GLU A 1031 14.36 40.38 -19.44
N ALA A 1032 13.17 40.29 -20.06
CA ALA A 1032 11.88 40.60 -19.43
C ALA A 1032 11.53 39.66 -18.26
N ALA A 1033 11.88 38.37 -18.35
CA ALA A 1033 11.72 37.44 -17.23
C ALA A 1033 12.68 37.75 -16.08
N ARG A 1034 13.92 38.19 -16.36
CA ARG A 1034 14.93 38.56 -15.37
C ARG A 1034 14.56 39.85 -14.64
N GLU A 1035 14.13 40.89 -15.36
CA GLU A 1035 13.63 42.14 -14.78
C GLU A 1035 12.31 41.94 -14.02
N GLY A 1036 11.37 41.18 -14.59
CA GLY A 1036 10.09 40.86 -13.94
C GLY A 1036 10.22 40.01 -12.67
N LEU A 1037 11.23 39.13 -12.59
CA LEU A 1037 11.55 38.40 -11.35
C LEU A 1037 12.12 39.34 -10.29
N GLN A 1038 13.01 40.25 -10.70
CA GLN A 1038 13.70 41.18 -9.80
C GLN A 1038 12.74 42.23 -9.23
N GLU A 1039 11.77 42.70 -10.02
CA GLU A 1039 10.67 43.57 -9.57
C GLU A 1039 9.69 42.85 -8.64
N ARG A 1040 9.27 41.61 -8.97
CA ARG A 1040 8.42 40.80 -8.06
C ARG A 1040 9.11 40.50 -6.74
N TYR A 1041 10.43 40.36 -6.74
CA TYR A 1041 11.24 40.13 -5.54
C TYR A 1041 11.42 41.42 -4.71
N GLN A 1042 11.63 42.58 -5.35
CA GLN A 1042 11.61 43.87 -4.65
C GLN A 1042 10.24 44.18 -4.03
N ALA A 1043 9.15 43.81 -4.72
CA ALA A 1043 7.80 43.93 -4.18
C ALA A 1043 7.56 42.98 -2.98
N ALA A 1044 8.16 41.79 -2.98
CA ALA A 1044 8.09 40.84 -1.87
C ALA A 1044 8.99 41.24 -0.67
N MET A 1045 10.08 41.95 -0.91
CA MET A 1045 11.00 42.46 0.12
C MET A 1045 10.56 43.79 0.74
N GLY A 1046 9.57 44.46 0.16
CA GLY A 1046 9.11 45.80 0.58
C GLY A 1046 8.34 45.86 1.90
N ASP A 1047 7.96 44.72 2.49
CA ASP A 1047 7.07 44.67 3.67
C ASP A 1047 7.72 44.06 4.94
N ASN A 1048 9.03 43.80 4.97
CA ASN A 1048 9.72 43.33 6.18
C ASN A 1048 11.16 43.85 6.26
N GLU A 1049 11.30 45.11 6.66
CA GLU A 1049 12.61 45.75 6.87
C GLU A 1049 13.20 45.57 8.28
N ASP A 1050 12.68 44.65 9.11
CA ASP A 1050 13.20 44.42 10.46
C ASP A 1050 13.74 42.99 10.69
N SER A 1051 15.06 42.88 10.47
CA SER A 1051 16.04 42.18 11.32
C SER A 1051 16.34 40.67 11.12
N VAL A 1052 17.65 40.41 10.91
CA VAL A 1052 18.50 39.31 11.45
C VAL A 1052 19.18 38.31 10.49
N LEU A 1053 18.84 38.13 9.20
CA LEU A 1053 19.42 37.00 8.42
C LEU A 1053 20.39 37.30 7.25
N ALA A 1054 20.59 38.54 6.83
CA ALA A 1054 21.29 38.79 5.54
C ALA A 1054 22.82 38.94 5.57
N ASP A 1055 23.45 39.40 6.65
CA ASP A 1055 24.88 39.80 6.59
C ASP A 1055 25.89 38.87 7.29
N ALA A 1056 25.45 37.93 8.12
CA ALA A 1056 26.35 37.22 9.03
C ALA A 1056 26.93 35.89 8.49
N SER A 1057 26.25 35.19 7.57
CA SER A 1057 26.67 33.84 7.16
C SER A 1057 27.68 33.83 6.01
N PHE A 1058 27.49 34.68 5.00
CA PHE A 1058 28.32 34.70 3.79
C PHE A 1058 29.67 35.41 4.00
N ALA A 1059 29.71 36.47 4.81
CA ALA A 1059 30.96 37.11 5.21
C ALA A 1059 31.87 36.16 6.04
N LYS A 1060 31.27 35.32 6.90
CA LYS A 1060 31.98 34.25 7.62
C LYS A 1060 32.51 33.17 6.67
N TYR A 1061 31.79 32.86 5.59
CA TYR A 1061 32.18 31.87 4.57
C TYR A 1061 33.42 32.32 3.78
N LEU A 1062 33.46 33.58 3.32
CA LEU A 1062 34.64 34.16 2.64
C LEU A 1062 35.88 34.22 3.55
N HIS A 1063 35.69 34.40 4.85
CA HIS A 1063 36.79 34.38 5.82
C HIS A 1063 37.33 32.98 6.14
N LYS A 1064 36.53 31.92 5.94
CA LYS A 1064 36.93 30.53 6.23
C LYS A 1064 37.72 29.87 5.09
N GLN A 1065 37.66 30.42 3.87
CA GLN A 1065 38.34 29.90 2.66
C GLN A 1065 39.53 30.76 2.16
N ARG A 1066 40.06 31.68 2.96
CA ARG A 1066 41.29 32.46 2.65
C ARG A 1066 42.57 31.73 3.06
#